data_AF-A0A9P5W149-F1
#
_entry.id   AF-A0A9P5W149-F1
#
_cell.length_a   1.000
_cell.length_b   1.000
_cell.length_c   1.000
_cell.angle_alpha   90.00
_cell.angle_beta   90.00
_cell.angle_gamma   90.00
#
_symmetry.space_group_name_H-M   'P 1'
#
loop_
_entity.id
_entity.type
_entity.pdbx_description
1 polymer ?
#
loop_
_entity_poly.entity_id
_entity_poly.type
_entity_poly.pdbx_seq_one_letter_code
_entity_poly.pdbx_strand_id
1 'polypeptide(L)'
;MVSTDTTNNLLGALSLSALGATPQRWFVDWSHFEPGALLPHPHIYVVNPYETSAQGPMNVCCITCLAQFNIHIIPQDRCTGLSHHIHTDIGPGSVVAECCHCGLHINAIKEQPTLPRSLISRIEKARNPKSTNLEAPHFHDTLALLIRVLTDAVKSPDESAATSPGSINVESKVFRNQIGFDEASQEFFKCLRFNLVDKRYYPPENTPENTQFLNRCRFQLELVLMEAKQHQPGMLQGLKNLFGGYKVEYAYERIFRRLDVTEYSRDPRAKVLDLTSPTTLNAEKISEAKLLGCVSDMCDDLIIDAFRTQVSHDPSNAHIRVDALSRIQKARQSDKLHVEIICKRSEGIVTHEELRRAYRDFEIPNEGVNISNEIVLGLIRASLHTNSKENLKIIANARNDPELNRLVEELSTDFAPVDGDLLEYYTQNPVGLSNIGNTCYLNSLLQYIYTVKDIRETVLNMELFVENEDAPDWKGKVVDGRSLSRSYVAAAKELARELRKLFTMMESAKVRSVTPSNRLVELLLPPEEDDSAPNGHGQSMHHSGQKSYQFFRQQDVSETLAILMAKLNAAFKPISTPDNKPEDRFDSLFHARAHRKSMETNKETGKEVIERIPEDFSTLLLNVVEEDITMEELIDEYFEPHEKDVERVKKESNDNHQNHEGIGDSLTNEDQPRIPPRRHIAVTEFPPVLQIQLMRTHFNRSHMTSYKSNARVSIPKRLHMDQYLESSHEENANRIKRIRLWKEERTRCRHALNKIKLEREIAIELKKFEEIPAQSDDQQFNSTSALQPELQPGTQSATQPEAHPETQPETQPETQPETQLGTQEYILGEAPPEVDVLEIETITFPAPENPVTNGYVGSDEAAEEEQLAKIHDLTAKIQEESMDLGQSEYNLHAVFHHEGSAEFGHYWVYILDDQAEELRWLKYSDDRIEVAQESEVLNGIQGSNACFCVYTRSKSDKVQTVWRCITE
;
A
#
# COMPACT_ATOMS: atom_id res chain seq x y z
N MET A 1 -16.77 -28.23 46.90
CA MET A 1 -17.34 -29.43 47.55
C MET A 1 -18.70 -29.66 46.91
N VAL A 2 -19.04 -30.67 46.11
CA VAL A 2 -18.55 -32.02 45.72
C VAL A 2 -19.23 -32.28 44.34
N SER A 3 -18.73 -32.96 43.31
CA SER A 3 -17.59 -33.86 43.12
C SER A 3 -16.88 -33.64 41.78
N THR A 4 -15.59 -33.94 41.82
CA THR A 4 -14.73 -34.34 40.71
C THR A 4 -15.23 -35.64 40.06
N ASP A 5 -15.22 -35.70 38.72
CA ASP A 5 -14.62 -36.85 38.03
C ASP A 5 -14.14 -36.42 36.64
N THR A 6 -12.82 -36.39 36.52
CA THR A 6 -12.04 -36.12 35.32
C THR A 6 -11.92 -37.41 34.51
N THR A 7 -12.58 -37.49 33.35
CA THR A 7 -12.08 -38.15 32.14
C THR A 7 -12.89 -37.68 30.94
N ASN A 8 -12.19 -37.27 29.86
CA ASN A 8 -12.68 -36.82 28.53
C ASN A 8 -12.63 -35.31 28.20
N ASN A 9 -11.68 -34.56 28.76
CA ASN A 9 -11.18 -33.33 28.11
C ASN A 9 -10.05 -33.67 27.10
N LEU A 10 -10.40 -34.43 26.07
CA LEU A 10 -9.59 -34.64 24.84
C LEU A 10 -10.46 -34.37 23.59
N LEU A 11 -11.36 -33.40 23.70
CA LEU A 11 -12.17 -32.83 22.61
C LEU A 11 -12.07 -31.29 22.63
N GLY A 12 -10.87 -30.79 22.94
CA GLY A 12 -10.54 -29.37 22.83
C GLY A 12 -9.72 -29.12 21.57
N ALA A 13 -10.24 -28.25 20.70
CA ALA A 13 -9.58 -27.59 19.58
C ALA A 13 -9.29 -28.43 18.32
N LEU A 14 -10.35 -28.74 17.56
CA LEU A 14 -10.29 -28.71 16.09
C LEU A 14 -11.13 -27.52 15.64
N SER A 15 -10.50 -26.59 14.92
CA SER A 15 -11.06 -25.29 14.54
C SER A 15 -12.17 -25.44 13.50
N LEU A 16 -13.40 -25.68 13.94
CA LEU A 16 -14.61 -25.52 13.12
C LEU A 16 -14.59 -24.14 12.42
N SER A 17 -15.07 -24.06 11.17
CA SER A 17 -15.16 -22.79 10.45
C SER A 17 -15.93 -21.75 11.28
N ALA A 18 -15.35 -20.57 11.49
CA ALA A 18 -16.04 -19.46 12.17
C ALA A 18 -17.32 -19.01 11.41
N LEU A 19 -17.39 -19.33 10.12
CA LEU A 19 -18.54 -19.11 9.26
C LEU A 19 -19.47 -20.32 9.37
N GLY A 20 -20.66 -20.17 9.94
CA GLY A 20 -21.67 -21.21 9.79
C GLY A 20 -22.49 -21.03 8.50
N ALA A 21 -22.79 -22.13 7.83
CA ALA A 21 -23.47 -22.15 6.55
C ALA A 21 -24.88 -22.72 6.70
N THR A 22 -25.84 -22.15 5.98
CA THR A 22 -27.12 -22.85 5.75
C THR A 22 -26.87 -24.21 5.08
N PRO A 23 -27.74 -25.22 5.24
CA PRO A 23 -27.49 -26.57 4.72
C PRO A 23 -27.25 -26.63 3.21
N GLN A 24 -27.93 -25.76 2.47
CA GLN A 24 -27.80 -25.62 1.03
C GLN A 24 -26.41 -25.10 0.66
N ARG A 25 -25.94 -24.07 1.37
CA ARG A 25 -24.58 -23.53 1.18
C ARG A 25 -23.52 -24.55 1.56
N TRP A 26 -23.68 -25.20 2.72
CA TRP A 26 -22.79 -26.26 3.17
C TRP A 26 -22.65 -27.38 2.14
N PHE A 27 -23.77 -27.81 1.54
CA PHE A 27 -23.74 -28.82 0.47
C PHE A 27 -23.00 -28.31 -0.77
N VAL A 28 -23.18 -27.05 -1.17
CA VAL A 28 -22.41 -26.44 -2.28
C VAL A 28 -20.93 -26.49 -1.96
N ASP A 29 -20.50 -26.07 -0.77
CA ASP A 29 -19.08 -26.09 -0.37
C ASP A 29 -18.52 -27.51 -0.35
N TRP A 30 -19.26 -28.45 0.23
CA TRP A 30 -18.89 -29.86 0.26
C TRP A 30 -18.81 -30.50 -1.14
N SER A 31 -19.65 -30.07 -2.09
CA SER A 31 -19.56 -30.54 -3.49
C SER A 31 -18.27 -30.13 -4.19
N HIS A 32 -17.56 -29.10 -3.70
CA HIS A 32 -16.27 -28.64 -4.22
C HIS A 32 -15.07 -29.16 -3.42
N PHE A 33 -15.31 -29.99 -2.41
CA PHE A 33 -14.25 -30.48 -1.53
C PHE A 33 -13.40 -31.57 -2.19
N GLU A 34 -12.19 -31.21 -2.64
CA GLU A 34 -11.18 -32.14 -3.15
C GLU A 34 -9.79 -31.87 -2.56
N PRO A 35 -9.29 -32.70 -1.62
CA PRO A 35 -7.91 -32.60 -1.15
C PRO A 35 -6.91 -32.96 -2.26
N GLY A 36 -6.04 -32.01 -2.62
CA GLY A 36 -4.84 -32.28 -3.45
C GLY A 36 -5.08 -32.58 -4.94
N ALA A 37 -6.23 -32.23 -5.51
CA ALA A 37 -6.55 -32.50 -6.90
C ALA A 37 -6.02 -31.43 -7.87
N LEU A 38 -5.44 -31.85 -9.01
CA LEU A 38 -4.91 -30.98 -10.07
C LEU A 38 -6.01 -30.34 -10.95
N LEU A 39 -7.23 -30.87 -10.95
CA LEU A 39 -8.37 -30.37 -11.73
C LEU A 39 -9.69 -30.54 -10.94
N PRO A 40 -10.09 -29.57 -10.11
CA PRO A 40 -11.28 -29.69 -9.27
C PRO A 40 -12.56 -29.62 -10.10
N HIS A 41 -13.48 -30.57 -9.90
CA HIS A 41 -14.81 -30.54 -10.51
C HIS A 41 -15.91 -30.56 -9.42
N PRO A 42 -17.08 -29.94 -9.65
CA PRO A 42 -18.20 -30.06 -8.71
C PRO A 42 -18.66 -31.52 -8.66
N HIS A 43 -18.70 -32.08 -7.46
CA HIS A 43 -19.16 -33.43 -7.23
C HIS A 43 -20.68 -33.50 -7.16
N ILE A 44 -21.27 -34.31 -8.04
CA ILE A 44 -22.68 -34.67 -7.95
C ILE A 44 -22.76 -36.06 -7.33
N TYR A 45 -23.14 -36.08 -6.06
CA TYR A 45 -23.27 -37.32 -5.29
C TYR A 45 -24.65 -37.94 -5.45
N VAL A 46 -24.66 -39.25 -5.67
CA VAL A 46 -25.86 -40.09 -5.66
C VAL A 46 -25.78 -41.11 -4.54
N VAL A 47 -26.92 -41.42 -3.92
CA VAL A 47 -27.01 -42.40 -2.84
C VAL A 47 -26.89 -43.81 -3.42
N ASN A 48 -26.02 -44.63 -2.83
CA ASN A 48 -25.91 -46.04 -3.16
C ASN A 48 -27.20 -46.77 -2.74
N PRO A 49 -28.02 -47.28 -3.67
CA PRO A 49 -29.31 -47.87 -3.35
C PRO A 49 -29.18 -49.18 -2.55
N TYR A 50 -28.04 -49.87 -2.65
CA TYR A 50 -27.79 -51.15 -1.98
C TYR A 50 -27.38 -51.00 -0.51
N GLU A 51 -27.08 -49.77 -0.06
CA GLU A 51 -26.67 -49.46 1.32
C GLU A 51 -27.53 -48.34 1.90
N THR A 52 -28.85 -48.53 1.81
CA THR A 52 -29.82 -47.57 2.32
C THR A 52 -30.34 -47.98 3.69
N SER A 53 -29.80 -47.36 4.74
CA SER A 53 -30.44 -47.39 6.06
C SER A 53 -31.39 -46.19 6.22
N ALA A 54 -32.54 -46.38 6.85
CA ALA A 54 -33.49 -45.30 7.11
C ALA A 54 -32.85 -44.22 8.03
N GLN A 55 -32.16 -44.68 9.09
CA GLN A 55 -31.54 -43.86 10.14
C GLN A 55 -30.01 -44.02 10.21
N GLY A 56 -29.43 -45.05 9.59
CA GLY A 56 -27.98 -45.31 9.61
C GLY A 56 -27.17 -44.50 8.59
N PRO A 57 -25.86 -44.77 8.48
CA PRO A 57 -24.98 -44.10 7.52
C PRO A 57 -25.49 -44.22 6.09
N MET A 58 -25.29 -43.18 5.29
CA MET A 58 -25.55 -43.19 3.85
C MET A 58 -24.23 -43.24 3.09
N ASN A 59 -24.08 -44.25 2.24
CA ASN A 59 -22.98 -44.29 1.27
C ASN A 59 -23.39 -43.50 0.02
N VAL A 60 -22.58 -42.53 -0.36
CA VAL A 60 -22.81 -41.71 -1.55
C VAL A 60 -21.59 -41.74 -2.45
N CYS A 61 -21.81 -41.69 -3.75
CA CYS A 61 -20.73 -41.76 -4.74
C CYS A 61 -20.89 -40.65 -5.77
N CYS A 62 -19.78 -39.99 -6.11
CA CYS A 62 -19.75 -38.99 -7.15
C CYS A 62 -19.88 -39.66 -8.52
N ILE A 63 -20.82 -39.19 -9.34
CA ILE A 63 -21.08 -39.77 -10.67
C ILE A 63 -19.91 -39.63 -11.66
N THR A 64 -19.01 -38.67 -11.44
CA THR A 64 -17.92 -38.36 -12.37
C THR A 64 -16.61 -39.00 -11.93
N CYS A 65 -16.10 -38.69 -10.72
CA CYS A 65 -14.81 -39.21 -10.27
C CYS A 65 -14.89 -40.51 -9.45
N LEU A 66 -16.11 -40.98 -9.14
CA LEU A 66 -16.36 -42.15 -8.29
C LEU A 66 -15.85 -42.02 -6.84
N ALA A 67 -15.52 -40.80 -6.40
CA ALA A 67 -15.22 -40.53 -5.00
C ALA A 67 -16.41 -40.92 -4.11
N GLN A 68 -16.14 -41.60 -3.00
CA GLN A 68 -17.16 -42.12 -2.09
C GLN A 68 -17.09 -41.41 -0.75
N PHE A 69 -18.26 -41.16 -0.17
CA PHE A 69 -18.40 -40.67 1.20
C PHE A 69 -19.40 -41.52 1.95
N ASN A 70 -19.09 -41.74 3.22
CA ASN A 70 -19.97 -42.36 4.18
C ASN A 70 -20.45 -41.29 5.15
N ILE A 71 -21.72 -40.91 5.05
CA ILE A 71 -22.28 -39.76 5.78
C ILE A 71 -23.19 -40.26 6.90
N HIS A 72 -22.85 -39.89 8.12
CA HIS A 72 -23.63 -40.11 9.31
C HIS A 72 -24.24 -38.79 9.78
N ILE A 73 -25.56 -38.72 9.90
CA ILE A 73 -26.29 -37.54 10.39
C ILE A 73 -27.04 -37.98 11.64
N ILE A 74 -26.76 -37.32 12.77
CA ILE A 74 -27.47 -37.54 14.04
C ILE A 74 -28.63 -36.54 14.08
N PRO A 75 -29.90 -36.98 13.92
CA PRO A 75 -31.05 -36.08 13.92
C PRO A 75 -31.24 -35.42 15.29
N GLN A 76 -31.78 -34.21 15.30
CA GLN A 76 -32.23 -33.50 16.51
C GLN A 76 -33.71 -33.12 16.36
N ASP A 77 -34.41 -32.94 17.48
CA ASP A 77 -35.87 -32.80 17.47
C ASP A 77 -36.35 -31.52 16.76
N ARG A 78 -35.74 -30.35 17.03
CA ARG A 78 -35.99 -29.07 16.31
C ARG A 78 -34.83 -28.08 16.42
N CYS A 79 -34.62 -27.29 15.36
CA CYS A 79 -33.72 -26.14 15.37
C CYS A 79 -34.42 -24.87 15.89
N THR A 80 -33.72 -24.05 16.66
CA THR A 80 -34.23 -22.76 17.19
C THR A 80 -34.04 -21.58 16.23
N GLY A 81 -33.17 -21.71 15.23
CA GLY A 81 -32.97 -20.72 14.16
C GLY A 81 -33.99 -20.86 13.02
N LEU A 82 -34.05 -19.87 12.11
CA LEU A 82 -34.91 -19.95 10.91
C LEU A 82 -34.39 -20.99 9.90
N SER A 83 -33.12 -21.35 9.99
CA SER A 83 -32.48 -22.49 9.32
C SER A 83 -31.39 -23.07 10.23
N HIS A 84 -30.98 -24.31 9.97
CA HIS A 84 -29.72 -24.81 10.50
C HIS A 84 -28.55 -23.91 10.04
N HIS A 85 -27.59 -23.67 10.94
CA HIS A 85 -26.36 -22.94 10.67
C HIS A 85 -25.18 -23.83 11.03
N ILE A 86 -24.56 -24.41 10.00
CA ILE A 86 -23.64 -25.54 10.05
C ILE A 86 -22.20 -25.03 10.01
N HIS A 87 -21.44 -25.28 11.07
CA HIS A 87 -20.00 -25.05 11.15
C HIS A 87 -19.29 -26.33 10.72
N THR A 88 -18.20 -26.21 9.97
CA THR A 88 -17.53 -27.38 9.37
C THR A 88 -16.07 -27.43 9.77
N ASP A 89 -15.60 -28.61 10.14
CA ASP A 89 -14.19 -28.95 10.30
C ASP A 89 -13.81 -29.97 9.23
N ILE A 90 -12.69 -29.71 8.56
CA ILE A 90 -12.25 -30.46 7.39
C ILE A 90 -10.90 -31.11 7.71
N GLY A 91 -10.93 -32.42 7.96
CA GLY A 91 -9.75 -33.24 8.16
C GLY A 91 -9.26 -33.92 6.86
N PRO A 92 -8.10 -34.60 6.89
CA PRO A 92 -7.60 -35.40 5.78
C PRO A 92 -8.55 -36.55 5.45
N GLY A 93 -9.49 -36.32 4.53
CA GLY A 93 -10.50 -37.31 4.14
C GLY A 93 -11.70 -37.42 5.09
N SER A 94 -11.98 -36.42 5.93
CA SER A 94 -13.22 -36.37 6.69
C SER A 94 -13.76 -34.95 6.78
N VAL A 95 -15.08 -34.81 6.88
CA VAL A 95 -15.78 -33.55 7.06
C VAL A 95 -16.75 -33.73 8.22
N VAL A 96 -16.48 -33.05 9.33
CA VAL A 96 -17.36 -33.00 10.50
C VAL A 96 -18.08 -31.67 10.47
N ALA A 97 -19.38 -31.67 10.72
CA ALA A 97 -20.17 -30.45 10.70
C ALA A 97 -21.22 -30.41 11.80
N GLU A 98 -21.38 -29.27 12.47
CA GLU A 98 -22.26 -29.09 13.62
C GLU A 98 -23.13 -27.85 13.50
N CYS A 99 -24.41 -27.95 13.89
CA CYS A 99 -25.29 -26.77 13.93
C CYS A 99 -25.17 -26.00 15.25
N CYS A 100 -24.85 -24.70 15.18
CA CYS A 100 -24.69 -23.86 16.37
C CYS A 100 -26.00 -23.60 17.16
N HIS A 101 -27.17 -23.80 16.55
CA HIS A 101 -28.45 -23.56 17.20
C HIS A 101 -29.02 -24.77 17.95
N CYS A 102 -28.72 -25.99 17.49
CA CYS A 102 -29.37 -27.20 18.02
C CYS A 102 -28.42 -28.40 18.23
N GLY A 103 -27.13 -28.27 17.94
CA GLY A 103 -26.16 -29.36 18.10
C GLY A 103 -26.37 -30.54 17.15
N LEU A 104 -27.08 -30.34 16.03
CA LEU A 104 -27.13 -31.32 14.94
C LEU A 104 -25.70 -31.63 14.50
N HIS A 105 -25.35 -32.92 14.38
CA HIS A 105 -24.01 -33.36 14.02
C HIS A 105 -23.99 -34.21 12.74
N ILE A 106 -23.09 -33.87 11.82
CA ILE A 106 -22.84 -34.53 10.54
C ILE A 106 -21.39 -35.00 10.52
N ASN A 107 -21.16 -36.26 10.15
CA ASN A 107 -19.83 -36.80 9.92
C ASN A 107 -19.78 -37.46 8.54
N ALA A 108 -19.01 -36.91 7.62
CA ALA A 108 -18.81 -37.44 6.28
C ALA A 108 -17.37 -37.93 6.12
N ILE A 109 -17.19 -39.24 6.02
CA ILE A 109 -15.87 -39.88 5.89
C ILE A 109 -15.63 -40.23 4.44
N LYS A 110 -14.54 -39.74 3.85
CA LYS A 110 -14.12 -40.04 2.48
C LYS A 110 -13.57 -41.47 2.45
N GLU A 111 -14.12 -42.27 1.55
CA GLU A 111 -13.64 -43.62 1.27
C GLU A 111 -12.93 -43.64 -0.09
N GLN A 112 -11.93 -44.50 -0.22
CA GLN A 112 -11.32 -44.76 -1.52
C GLN A 112 -12.33 -45.45 -2.43
N PRO A 113 -12.33 -45.14 -3.75
CA PRO A 113 -13.15 -45.87 -4.71
C PRO A 113 -12.93 -47.38 -4.56
N THR A 114 -14.03 -48.14 -4.43
CA THR A 114 -13.98 -49.59 -4.25
C THR A 114 -13.23 -50.29 -5.38
N LEU A 115 -13.40 -49.81 -6.61
CA LEU A 115 -12.60 -50.13 -7.78
C LEU A 115 -11.72 -48.92 -8.17
N PRO A 116 -10.42 -49.11 -8.41
CA PRO A 116 -9.55 -48.03 -8.87
C PRO A 116 -9.99 -47.46 -10.22
N ARG A 117 -10.07 -46.13 -10.36
CA ARG A 117 -10.43 -45.49 -11.64
C ARG A 117 -9.41 -45.78 -12.76
N SER A 118 -8.14 -45.98 -12.40
CA SER A 118 -7.08 -46.39 -13.34
C SER A 118 -7.33 -47.78 -13.95
N LEU A 119 -7.94 -48.70 -13.19
CA LEU A 119 -8.34 -50.02 -13.67
C LEU A 119 -9.51 -49.90 -14.66
N ILE A 120 -10.53 -49.11 -14.32
CA ILE A 120 -11.67 -48.85 -15.21
C ILE A 120 -11.21 -48.23 -16.54
N SER A 121 -10.30 -47.24 -16.49
CA SER A 121 -9.75 -46.61 -17.69
C SER A 121 -8.92 -47.58 -18.55
N ARG A 122 -8.21 -48.54 -17.94
CA ARG A 122 -7.50 -49.59 -18.70
C ARG A 122 -8.45 -50.56 -19.37
N ILE A 123 -9.54 -50.95 -18.69
CA ILE A 123 -10.60 -51.75 -19.30
C ILE A 123 -11.21 -50.98 -20.47
N GLU A 124 -11.54 -49.70 -20.28
CA GLU A 124 -12.07 -48.85 -21.34
C GLU A 124 -11.13 -48.78 -22.55
N LYS A 125 -9.84 -48.50 -22.35
CA LYS A 125 -8.84 -48.47 -23.43
C LYS A 125 -8.71 -49.82 -24.14
N ALA A 126 -8.79 -50.92 -23.41
CA ALA A 126 -8.72 -52.26 -23.98
C ALA A 126 -10.01 -52.68 -24.72
N ARG A 127 -11.11 -51.93 -24.54
CA ARG A 127 -12.46 -52.26 -25.05
C ARG A 127 -13.09 -51.13 -25.88
N ASN A 128 -12.37 -50.04 -26.13
CA ASN A 128 -12.78 -48.93 -26.98
C ASN A 128 -11.99 -48.92 -28.29
N PRO A 129 -12.39 -49.72 -29.29
CA PRO A 129 -11.81 -49.61 -30.60
C PRO A 129 -12.68 -48.68 -31.45
N LYS A 130 -12.12 -47.56 -31.91
CA LYS A 130 -12.44 -47.02 -33.24
C LYS A 130 -12.01 -48.01 -34.37
N SER A 131 -12.06 -49.33 -34.14
CA SER A 131 -11.56 -50.34 -35.06
C SER A 131 -12.68 -50.92 -35.89
N THR A 132 -12.33 -51.25 -37.12
CA THR A 132 -13.17 -51.90 -38.14
C THR A 132 -13.48 -53.38 -37.84
N ASN A 133 -13.05 -53.93 -36.70
CA ASN A 133 -13.28 -55.32 -36.31
C ASN A 133 -14.59 -55.49 -35.50
N LEU A 134 -15.60 -56.08 -36.14
CA LEU A 134 -16.92 -56.38 -35.57
C LEU A 134 -16.89 -57.41 -34.42
N GLU A 135 -15.79 -58.14 -34.22
CA GLU A 135 -15.65 -59.19 -33.19
C GLU A 135 -14.95 -58.72 -31.91
N ALA A 136 -14.44 -57.49 -31.87
CA ALA A 136 -13.75 -56.97 -30.69
C ALA A 136 -14.75 -56.58 -29.57
N PRO A 137 -14.44 -56.89 -28.29
CA PRO A 137 -15.33 -56.56 -27.18
C PRO A 137 -15.50 -55.04 -27.02
N HIS A 138 -16.74 -54.58 -27.08
CA HIS A 138 -17.11 -53.17 -26.91
C HIS A 138 -17.29 -52.83 -25.43
N PHE A 139 -16.73 -51.71 -24.98
CA PHE A 139 -16.68 -51.31 -23.57
C PHE A 139 -18.04 -51.34 -22.87
N HIS A 140 -19.08 -50.86 -23.56
CA HIS A 140 -20.44 -50.86 -23.02
C HIS A 140 -20.99 -52.28 -22.75
N ASP A 141 -20.72 -53.21 -23.66
CA ASP A 141 -21.19 -54.60 -23.54
C ASP A 141 -20.40 -55.34 -22.46
N THR A 142 -19.10 -55.05 -22.36
CA THR A 142 -18.25 -55.49 -21.26
C THR A 142 -18.83 -55.04 -19.91
N LEU A 143 -19.09 -53.74 -19.74
CA LEU A 143 -19.63 -53.20 -18.49
C LEU A 143 -20.99 -53.80 -18.12
N ALA A 144 -21.92 -53.90 -19.09
CA ALA A 144 -23.23 -54.49 -18.85
C ALA A 144 -23.13 -55.95 -18.37
N LEU A 145 -22.21 -56.72 -18.95
CA LEU A 145 -21.98 -58.11 -18.54
C LEU A 145 -21.28 -58.20 -17.17
N LEU A 146 -20.32 -57.33 -16.87
CA LEU A 146 -19.68 -57.27 -15.54
C LEU A 146 -20.68 -56.90 -14.43
N ILE A 147 -21.59 -55.96 -14.69
CA ILE A 147 -22.69 -55.61 -13.76
C ILE A 147 -23.60 -56.83 -13.53
N ARG A 148 -23.94 -57.57 -14.59
CA ARG A 148 -24.72 -58.80 -14.47
C ARG A 148 -24.00 -59.87 -13.65
N VAL A 149 -22.70 -60.06 -13.89
CA VAL A 149 -21.85 -60.96 -13.10
C VAL A 149 -21.90 -60.63 -11.61
N LEU A 150 -21.75 -59.34 -11.27
CA LEU A 150 -21.84 -58.88 -9.88
C LEU A 150 -23.25 -59.07 -9.31
N THR A 151 -24.29 -58.83 -10.11
CA THR A 151 -25.69 -59.04 -9.72
C THR A 151 -25.95 -60.50 -9.38
N ASP A 152 -25.43 -61.44 -10.17
CA ASP A 152 -25.58 -62.87 -9.93
C ASP A 152 -24.72 -63.35 -8.76
N ALA A 153 -23.54 -62.75 -8.53
CA ALA A 153 -22.65 -63.09 -7.42
C ALA A 153 -23.20 -62.70 -6.03
N VAL A 154 -24.08 -61.70 -5.96
CA VAL A 154 -24.68 -61.20 -4.71
C VAL A 154 -25.97 -61.94 -4.32
N LYS A 155 -26.56 -62.75 -5.21
CA LYS A 155 -27.78 -63.50 -4.90
C LYS A 155 -27.52 -64.58 -3.85
N SER A 156 -28.38 -64.67 -2.83
CA SER A 156 -28.36 -65.74 -1.83
C SER A 156 -28.69 -67.11 -2.48
N PRO A 157 -28.05 -68.22 -2.07
CA PRO A 157 -28.31 -69.56 -2.62
C PRO A 157 -29.69 -70.16 -2.30
N ASP A 158 -30.56 -69.47 -1.56
CA ASP A 158 -31.88 -69.99 -1.14
C ASP A 158 -33.07 -69.45 -1.95
N GLU A 159 -33.05 -69.65 -3.27
CA GLU A 159 -34.27 -69.84 -4.08
C GLU A 159 -33.96 -70.80 -5.24
N SER A 160 -34.08 -72.11 -4.96
CA SER A 160 -34.28 -73.19 -5.92
C SER A 160 -33.46 -73.18 -7.23
N ALA A 161 -32.18 -73.56 -7.15
CA ALA A 161 -31.53 -74.44 -8.14
C ALA A 161 -30.16 -74.90 -7.62
N ALA A 162 -29.91 -76.20 -7.68
CA ALA A 162 -28.66 -76.87 -7.33
C ALA A 162 -27.52 -76.55 -8.33
N THR A 163 -27.11 -75.29 -8.39
CA THR A 163 -25.93 -74.85 -9.14
C THR A 163 -25.16 -73.89 -8.24
N SER A 164 -23.91 -74.26 -7.93
CA SER A 164 -22.92 -73.43 -7.26
C SER A 164 -22.96 -71.98 -7.74
N PRO A 165 -22.64 -70.99 -6.89
CA PRO A 165 -22.64 -69.58 -7.28
C PRO A 165 -21.85 -69.44 -8.61
N GLY A 166 -22.55 -68.92 -9.63
CA GLY A 166 -22.28 -69.23 -11.04
C GLY A 166 -20.84 -69.00 -11.45
N SER A 167 -20.05 -70.08 -11.53
CA SER A 167 -18.65 -69.98 -11.92
C SER A 167 -18.53 -69.56 -13.39
N ILE A 168 -17.68 -68.57 -13.65
CA ILE A 168 -17.55 -67.95 -14.96
C ILE A 168 -16.44 -68.64 -15.73
N ASN A 169 -16.78 -69.33 -16.82
CA ASN A 169 -15.81 -69.98 -17.68
C ASN A 169 -15.13 -68.97 -18.62
N VAL A 170 -13.81 -68.76 -18.46
CA VAL A 170 -13.03 -67.81 -19.29
C VAL A 170 -12.88 -68.28 -20.74
N GLU A 171 -13.13 -69.56 -21.01
CA GLU A 171 -13.12 -70.14 -22.35
C GLU A 171 -14.45 -69.99 -23.10
N SER A 172 -15.50 -69.53 -22.42
CA SER A 172 -16.80 -69.31 -23.07
C SER A 172 -16.70 -68.23 -24.15
N LYS A 173 -17.44 -68.42 -25.25
CA LYS A 173 -17.51 -67.43 -26.34
C LYS A 173 -17.96 -66.05 -25.83
N VAL A 174 -18.89 -66.03 -24.88
CA VAL A 174 -19.38 -64.78 -24.25
C VAL A 174 -18.26 -64.09 -23.49
N PHE A 175 -17.50 -64.81 -22.65
CA PHE A 175 -16.38 -64.22 -21.91
C PHE A 175 -15.30 -63.68 -22.85
N ARG A 176 -14.88 -64.48 -23.86
CA ARG A 176 -13.82 -64.06 -24.79
C ARG A 176 -14.24 -62.87 -25.66
N ASN A 177 -15.48 -62.85 -26.15
CA ASN A 177 -15.96 -61.84 -27.08
C ASN A 177 -16.48 -60.57 -26.41
N GLN A 178 -16.88 -60.60 -25.14
CA GLN A 178 -17.45 -59.45 -24.44
C GLN A 178 -16.64 -58.98 -23.24
N ILE A 179 -15.90 -59.85 -22.56
CA ILE A 179 -15.05 -59.46 -21.42
C ILE A 179 -13.59 -59.40 -21.80
N GLY A 180 -13.08 -60.39 -22.53
CA GLY A 180 -11.65 -60.57 -22.84
C GLY A 180 -10.85 -61.14 -21.66
N PHE A 181 -9.77 -61.88 -21.94
CA PHE A 181 -8.86 -62.43 -20.93
C PHE A 181 -7.50 -61.73 -20.98
N ASP A 182 -7.51 -60.40 -20.81
CA ASP A 182 -6.29 -59.59 -20.73
C ASP A 182 -5.94 -59.24 -19.29
N GLU A 183 -4.81 -58.55 -19.11
CA GLU A 183 -4.30 -58.13 -17.80
C GLU A 183 -5.32 -57.28 -17.03
N ALA A 184 -6.00 -56.34 -17.69
CA ALA A 184 -7.01 -55.48 -17.06
C ALA A 184 -8.22 -56.28 -16.55
N SER A 185 -8.69 -57.26 -17.32
CA SER A 185 -9.82 -58.12 -16.92
C SER A 185 -9.44 -59.07 -15.79
N GLN A 186 -8.22 -59.61 -15.80
CA GLN A 186 -7.70 -60.46 -14.71
C GLN A 186 -7.55 -59.66 -13.41
N GLU A 187 -7.01 -58.45 -13.48
CA GLU A 187 -6.90 -57.57 -12.32
C GLU A 187 -8.28 -57.16 -11.78
N PHE A 188 -9.27 -56.95 -12.65
CA PHE A 188 -10.64 -56.69 -12.26
C PHE A 188 -11.25 -57.82 -11.42
N PHE A 189 -11.22 -59.06 -11.90
CA PHE A 189 -11.72 -60.20 -11.12
C PHE A 189 -10.95 -60.41 -9.82
N LYS A 190 -9.63 -60.16 -9.82
CA LYS A 190 -8.82 -60.18 -8.61
C LYS A 190 -9.28 -59.12 -7.60
N CYS A 191 -9.54 -57.90 -8.03
CA CYS A 191 -10.07 -56.82 -7.17
C CYS A 191 -11.43 -57.21 -6.56
N LEU A 192 -12.28 -57.90 -7.32
CA LEU A 192 -13.56 -58.42 -6.85
C LEU A 192 -13.46 -59.63 -5.90
N ARG A 193 -12.24 -60.11 -5.59
CA ARG A 193 -11.96 -61.32 -4.80
C ARG A 193 -12.47 -62.61 -5.46
N PHE A 194 -12.55 -62.64 -6.79
CA PHE A 194 -12.86 -63.87 -7.51
C PHE A 194 -11.61 -64.72 -7.65
N ASN A 195 -11.74 -66.02 -7.38
CA ASN A 195 -10.64 -66.97 -7.48
C ASN A 195 -10.68 -67.71 -8.81
N LEU A 196 -9.58 -67.70 -9.55
CA LEU A 196 -9.44 -68.47 -10.80
C LEU A 196 -8.95 -69.89 -10.48
N VAL A 197 -9.81 -70.89 -10.67
CA VAL A 197 -9.47 -72.32 -10.53
C VAL A 197 -9.92 -73.03 -11.81
N ASP A 198 -9.01 -73.80 -12.43
CA ASP A 198 -9.28 -74.56 -13.66
C ASP A 198 -9.97 -73.74 -14.76
N LYS A 199 -9.45 -72.53 -15.04
CA LYS A 199 -9.99 -71.59 -16.04
C LYS A 199 -11.44 -71.13 -15.76
N ARG A 200 -11.89 -71.22 -14.50
CA ARG A 200 -13.18 -70.70 -14.06
C ARG A 200 -12.99 -69.72 -12.90
N TYR A 201 -13.60 -68.54 -12.99
CA TYR A 201 -13.66 -67.61 -11.88
C TYR A 201 -14.81 -67.98 -10.96
N TYR A 202 -14.53 -68.11 -9.66
CA TYR A 202 -15.49 -68.33 -8.60
C TYR A 202 -15.66 -67.06 -7.77
N PRO A 203 -16.89 -66.63 -7.46
CA PRO A 203 -17.13 -65.48 -6.60
C PRO A 203 -16.65 -65.75 -5.15
N PRO A 204 -16.40 -64.70 -4.36
CA PRO A 204 -16.07 -64.85 -2.94
C PRO A 204 -17.24 -65.46 -2.14
N GLU A 205 -16.95 -65.91 -0.92
CA GLU A 205 -17.97 -66.43 0.00
C GLU A 205 -19.07 -65.40 0.25
N ASN A 206 -20.32 -65.86 0.32
CA ASN A 206 -21.48 -64.99 0.55
C ASN A 206 -21.58 -64.59 2.03
N THR A 207 -20.70 -63.68 2.45
CA THR A 207 -20.78 -63.00 3.75
C THR A 207 -21.40 -61.61 3.57
N PRO A 208 -21.99 -61.01 4.64
CA PRO A 208 -22.50 -59.64 4.57
C PRO A 208 -21.46 -58.62 4.07
N GLU A 209 -20.20 -58.77 4.48
CA GLU A 209 -19.10 -57.90 4.10
C GLU A 209 -18.76 -58.03 2.61
N ASN A 210 -18.69 -59.27 2.10
CA ASN A 210 -18.43 -59.51 0.67
C ASN A 210 -19.61 -59.06 -0.18
N THR A 211 -20.85 -59.27 0.28
CA THR A 211 -22.06 -58.79 -0.39
C THR A 211 -22.08 -57.26 -0.47
N GLN A 212 -21.79 -56.57 0.63
CA GLN A 212 -21.67 -55.12 0.66
C GLN A 212 -20.58 -54.63 -0.31
N PHE A 213 -19.39 -55.23 -0.25
CA PHE A 213 -18.27 -54.90 -1.15
C PHE A 213 -18.62 -55.07 -2.63
N LEU A 214 -19.21 -56.22 -3.02
CA LEU A 214 -19.61 -56.48 -4.40
C LEU A 214 -20.73 -55.53 -4.87
N ASN A 215 -21.67 -55.17 -3.99
CA ASN A 215 -22.70 -54.17 -4.28
C ASN A 215 -22.11 -52.77 -4.50
N ARG A 216 -21.06 -52.38 -3.75
CA ARG A 216 -20.32 -51.13 -4.00
C ARG A 216 -19.59 -51.14 -5.34
N CYS A 217 -18.90 -52.24 -5.67
CA CYS A 217 -18.28 -52.42 -6.99
C CYS A 217 -19.32 -52.35 -8.12
N ARG A 218 -20.47 -53.01 -7.92
CA ARG A 218 -21.60 -52.98 -8.87
C ARG A 218 -22.11 -51.57 -9.07
N PHE A 219 -22.36 -50.84 -7.99
CA PHE A 219 -22.83 -49.46 -8.04
C PHE A 219 -21.86 -48.57 -8.82
N GLN A 220 -20.54 -48.68 -8.59
CA GLN A 220 -19.54 -47.93 -9.34
C GLN A 220 -19.57 -48.23 -10.84
N LEU A 221 -19.69 -49.51 -11.24
CA LEU A 221 -19.80 -49.85 -12.66
C LEU A 221 -21.11 -49.36 -13.28
N GLU A 222 -22.21 -49.35 -12.54
CA GLU A 222 -23.49 -48.79 -12.99
C GLU A 222 -23.37 -47.27 -13.25
N LEU A 223 -22.60 -46.54 -12.43
CA LEU A 223 -22.29 -45.12 -12.66
C LEU A 223 -21.41 -44.89 -13.89
N VAL A 224 -20.38 -45.72 -14.10
CA VAL A 224 -19.52 -45.64 -15.30
C VAL A 224 -20.33 -45.95 -16.57
N LEU A 225 -21.20 -46.97 -16.51
CA LEU A 225 -22.09 -47.31 -17.63
C LEU A 225 -23.06 -46.17 -17.95
N MET A 226 -23.50 -45.42 -16.94
CA MET A 226 -24.31 -44.22 -17.12
C MET A 226 -23.50 -43.10 -17.80
N GLU A 227 -22.28 -42.81 -17.33
CA GLU A 227 -21.37 -41.81 -17.92
C GLU A 227 -21.10 -42.13 -19.41
N ALA A 228 -20.84 -43.39 -19.75
CA ALA A 228 -20.57 -43.83 -21.12
C ALA A 228 -21.76 -43.70 -22.09
N LYS A 229 -23.01 -43.56 -21.60
CA LYS A 229 -24.21 -43.39 -22.43
C LYS A 229 -24.56 -41.92 -22.75
N GLN A 230 -23.77 -40.94 -22.29
CA GLN A 230 -24.09 -39.50 -22.26
C GLN A 230 -24.04 -38.74 -23.61
N HIS A 231 -24.86 -39.13 -24.58
CA HIS A 231 -25.24 -38.23 -25.69
C HIS A 231 -26.71 -37.76 -25.64
N GLN A 232 -27.42 -37.89 -24.50
CA GLN A 232 -28.76 -37.31 -24.36
C GLN A 232 -29.01 -36.64 -22.99
N PRO A 233 -29.73 -35.50 -22.94
CA PRO A 233 -30.06 -34.80 -21.69
C PRO A 233 -31.13 -35.54 -20.88
N GLY A 234 -30.94 -35.64 -19.55
CA GLY A 234 -31.89 -36.26 -18.61
C GLY A 234 -31.27 -37.33 -17.70
N MET A 235 -30.23 -36.97 -16.94
CA MET A 235 -29.37 -37.86 -16.14
C MET A 235 -30.12 -38.91 -15.29
N LEU A 236 -31.26 -38.59 -14.68
CA LEU A 236 -32.00 -39.52 -13.81
C LEU A 236 -33.06 -40.38 -14.53
N GLN A 237 -33.61 -39.94 -15.66
CA GLN A 237 -34.73 -40.65 -16.31
C GLN A 237 -34.27 -42.01 -16.86
N GLY A 238 -33.00 -42.10 -17.30
CA GLY A 238 -32.35 -43.34 -17.72
C GLY A 238 -32.00 -44.30 -16.57
N LEU A 239 -31.90 -43.81 -15.33
CA LEU A 239 -31.55 -44.62 -14.15
C LEU A 239 -32.66 -45.58 -13.74
N LYS A 240 -33.94 -45.25 -13.97
CA LYS A 240 -35.07 -46.12 -13.59
C LYS A 240 -35.02 -47.51 -14.26
N ASN A 241 -34.41 -47.61 -15.45
CA ASN A 241 -34.35 -48.84 -16.23
C ASN A 241 -33.09 -49.68 -15.95
N LEU A 242 -32.04 -49.10 -15.35
CA LEU A 242 -30.74 -49.77 -15.16
C LEU A 242 -30.60 -50.43 -13.77
N PHE A 243 -31.23 -49.89 -12.74
CA PHE A 243 -31.05 -50.33 -11.35
C PHE A 243 -32.09 -51.37 -10.90
N GLY A 244 -32.64 -52.19 -11.81
CA GLY A 244 -33.51 -53.32 -11.43
C GLY A 244 -34.72 -52.97 -10.55
N GLY A 245 -35.28 -51.76 -10.68
CA GLY A 245 -36.42 -51.29 -9.88
C GLY A 245 -36.06 -50.39 -8.68
N TYR A 246 -34.78 -50.25 -8.33
CA TYR A 246 -34.34 -49.32 -7.27
C TYR A 246 -34.27 -47.87 -7.79
N LYS A 247 -34.86 -46.92 -7.04
CA LYS A 247 -34.84 -45.49 -7.35
C LYS A 247 -33.54 -44.88 -6.85
N VAL A 248 -32.59 -44.57 -7.75
CA VAL A 248 -31.40 -43.78 -7.41
C VAL A 248 -31.82 -42.35 -7.07
N GLU A 249 -31.41 -41.86 -5.92
CA GLU A 249 -31.70 -40.52 -5.39
C GLU A 249 -30.39 -39.71 -5.32
N TYR A 250 -30.45 -38.41 -5.57
CA TYR A 250 -29.31 -37.54 -5.32
C TYR A 250 -29.07 -37.37 -3.82
N ALA A 251 -27.80 -37.28 -3.42
CA ALA A 251 -27.42 -37.19 -2.02
C ALA A 251 -28.05 -35.97 -1.33
N TYR A 252 -28.09 -34.80 -1.99
CA TYR A 252 -28.65 -33.58 -1.39
C TYR A 252 -30.13 -33.74 -0.99
N GLU A 253 -30.96 -34.43 -1.79
CA GLU A 253 -32.38 -34.65 -1.46
C GLU A 253 -32.52 -35.47 -0.17
N ARG A 254 -31.71 -36.52 -0.05
CA ARG A 254 -31.72 -37.41 1.13
C ARG A 254 -31.14 -36.72 2.36
N ILE A 255 -30.07 -35.96 2.20
CA ILE A 255 -29.44 -35.17 3.27
C ILE A 255 -30.44 -34.12 3.76
N PHE A 256 -31.00 -33.30 2.88
CA PHE A 256 -31.94 -32.24 3.27
C PHE A 256 -33.20 -32.78 3.91
N ARG A 257 -33.68 -33.97 3.51
CA ARG A 257 -34.79 -34.64 4.18
C ARG A 257 -34.44 -35.07 5.60
N ARG A 258 -33.19 -35.48 5.87
CA ARG A 258 -32.72 -35.80 7.23
C ARG A 258 -32.43 -34.56 8.07
N LEU A 259 -32.18 -33.42 7.42
CA LEU A 259 -31.97 -32.12 8.05
C LEU A 259 -33.26 -31.29 8.18
N ASP A 260 -34.41 -31.82 7.75
CA ASP A 260 -35.70 -31.10 7.73
C ASP A 260 -35.65 -29.74 7.00
N VAL A 261 -34.92 -29.68 5.88
CA VAL A 261 -34.71 -28.45 5.08
C VAL A 261 -35.12 -28.59 3.61
N THR A 262 -35.96 -29.59 3.30
CA THR A 262 -36.46 -29.83 1.92
C THR A 262 -37.36 -28.71 1.40
N GLU A 263 -37.99 -27.95 2.31
CA GLU A 263 -38.85 -26.81 1.99
C GLU A 263 -38.37 -25.59 2.76
N TYR A 264 -37.57 -24.73 2.12
CA TYR A 264 -37.19 -23.43 2.65
C TYR A 264 -37.84 -22.32 1.83
N SER A 265 -38.11 -21.19 2.49
CA SER A 265 -38.71 -20.02 1.86
C SER A 265 -37.75 -19.41 0.83
N ARG A 266 -38.15 -19.40 -0.45
CA ARG A 266 -37.38 -18.83 -1.56
C ARG A 266 -37.84 -17.43 -1.91
N ASP A 267 -36.95 -16.64 -2.50
CA ASP A 267 -37.34 -15.37 -3.13
C ASP A 267 -38.21 -15.68 -4.36
N PRO A 268 -39.45 -15.16 -4.44
CA PRO A 268 -40.34 -15.41 -5.59
C PRO A 268 -39.80 -14.91 -6.92
N ARG A 269 -38.81 -14.00 -6.91
CA ARG A 269 -38.15 -13.45 -8.10
C ARG A 269 -36.96 -14.29 -8.55
N ALA A 270 -36.43 -15.14 -7.68
CA ALA A 270 -35.24 -15.93 -7.97
C ALA A 270 -35.58 -17.20 -8.75
N LYS A 271 -34.66 -17.62 -9.63
CA LYS A 271 -34.75 -18.93 -10.28
C LYS A 271 -34.46 -20.01 -9.24
N VAL A 272 -35.31 -21.03 -9.17
CA VAL A 272 -35.09 -22.19 -8.29
C VAL A 272 -33.73 -22.83 -8.59
N LEU A 273 -32.92 -22.99 -7.55
CA LEU A 273 -31.61 -23.61 -7.69
C LEU A 273 -31.74 -25.12 -7.94
N ASP A 274 -31.10 -25.57 -9.02
CA ASP A 274 -30.93 -26.98 -9.32
C ASP A 274 -29.54 -27.43 -8.86
N LEU A 275 -29.43 -27.91 -7.62
CA LEU A 275 -28.18 -28.41 -7.03
C LEU A 275 -27.70 -29.74 -7.64
N THR A 276 -28.40 -30.26 -8.66
CA THR A 276 -27.98 -31.43 -9.43
C THR A 276 -27.17 -31.06 -10.67
N SER A 277 -27.09 -29.77 -10.99
CA SER A 277 -26.39 -29.25 -12.15
C SER A 277 -25.00 -28.73 -11.78
N PRO A 278 -23.93 -29.16 -12.50
CA PRO A 278 -22.59 -28.60 -12.32
C PRO A 278 -22.56 -27.08 -12.51
N THR A 279 -23.36 -26.57 -13.46
CA THR A 279 -23.45 -25.14 -13.75
C THR A 279 -23.98 -24.36 -12.57
N THR A 280 -25.02 -24.86 -11.89
CA THR A 280 -25.58 -24.22 -10.70
C THR A 280 -24.58 -24.24 -9.55
N LEU A 281 -23.95 -25.39 -9.27
CA LEU A 281 -22.96 -25.52 -8.19
C LEU A 281 -21.76 -24.60 -8.41
N ASN A 282 -21.33 -24.41 -9.66
CA ASN A 282 -20.26 -23.47 -10.00
C ASN A 282 -20.70 -22.01 -9.85
N ALA A 283 -21.92 -21.66 -10.28
CA ALA A 283 -22.45 -20.30 -10.12
C ALA A 283 -22.57 -19.93 -8.64
N GLU A 284 -23.07 -20.84 -7.79
CA GLU A 284 -23.18 -20.61 -6.35
C GLU A 284 -21.81 -20.51 -5.66
N LYS A 285 -20.77 -21.20 -6.16
CA LYS A 285 -19.40 -21.15 -5.61
C LYS A 285 -18.83 -19.73 -5.59
N ILE A 286 -19.20 -18.90 -6.54
CA ILE A 286 -18.73 -17.51 -6.69
C ILE A 286 -19.82 -16.47 -6.41
N SER A 287 -21.00 -16.90 -5.93
CA SER A 287 -22.10 -15.98 -5.63
C SER A 287 -21.80 -15.10 -4.42
N GLU A 288 -22.38 -13.90 -4.40
CA GLU A 288 -22.32 -13.00 -3.23
C GLU A 288 -22.94 -13.62 -1.97
N ALA A 289 -23.95 -14.48 -2.15
CA ALA A 289 -24.62 -15.21 -1.07
C ALA A 289 -23.65 -16.11 -0.26
N LYS A 290 -22.54 -16.54 -0.88
CA LYS A 290 -21.46 -17.28 -0.22
C LYS A 290 -20.91 -16.55 1.01
N LEU A 291 -20.69 -15.24 0.92
CA LEU A 291 -20.11 -14.44 2.01
C LEU A 291 -21.05 -14.36 3.22
N LEU A 292 -22.34 -14.63 3.00
CA LEU A 292 -23.37 -14.68 4.03
C LEU A 292 -23.68 -16.11 4.49
N GLY A 293 -22.94 -17.12 4.01
CA GLY A 293 -23.21 -18.51 4.35
C GLY A 293 -24.55 -19.04 3.80
N CYS A 294 -25.09 -18.44 2.74
CA CYS A 294 -26.38 -18.81 2.16
C CYS A 294 -26.31 -19.07 0.64
N VAL A 295 -27.45 -19.41 0.02
CA VAL A 295 -27.58 -19.60 -1.43
C VAL A 295 -28.46 -18.53 -2.06
N SER A 296 -28.26 -18.27 -3.35
CA SER A 296 -28.81 -17.08 -4.01
C SER A 296 -30.33 -17.04 -4.22
N ASP A 297 -31.06 -18.14 -4.03
CA ASP A 297 -32.53 -18.20 -4.18
C ASP A 297 -33.31 -18.14 -2.87
N MET A 298 -32.63 -18.05 -1.71
CA MET A 298 -33.27 -17.90 -0.41
C MET A 298 -34.05 -16.59 -0.28
N CYS A 299 -35.15 -16.59 0.46
CA CYS A 299 -35.90 -15.36 0.74
C CYS A 299 -35.11 -14.39 1.63
N ASP A 300 -35.53 -13.13 1.65
CA ASP A 300 -34.83 -12.08 2.38
C ASP A 300 -34.74 -12.34 3.89
N ASP A 301 -35.73 -13.02 4.49
CA ASP A 301 -35.69 -13.42 5.91
C ASP A 301 -34.53 -14.37 6.23
N LEU A 302 -34.34 -15.39 5.40
CA LEU A 302 -33.25 -16.36 5.57
C LEU A 302 -31.89 -15.72 5.29
N ILE A 303 -31.81 -14.78 4.35
CA ILE A 303 -30.58 -14.03 4.08
C ILE A 303 -30.21 -13.14 5.26
N ILE A 304 -31.20 -12.43 5.85
CA ILE A 304 -30.97 -11.60 7.03
C ILE A 304 -30.54 -12.45 8.22
N ASP A 305 -31.18 -13.59 8.45
CA ASP A 305 -30.82 -14.54 9.51
C ASP A 305 -29.38 -15.03 9.32
N ALA A 306 -29.04 -15.51 8.12
CA ALA A 306 -27.70 -15.96 7.80
C ALA A 306 -26.66 -14.84 7.95
N PHE A 307 -26.96 -13.62 7.50
CA PHE A 307 -26.12 -12.43 7.68
C PHE A 307 -25.88 -12.11 9.15
N ARG A 308 -26.93 -12.07 9.98
CA ARG A 308 -26.83 -11.75 11.41
C ARG A 308 -25.98 -12.79 12.13
N THR A 309 -26.24 -14.06 11.87
CA THR A 309 -25.48 -15.16 12.48
C THR A 309 -24.02 -15.13 12.02
N GLN A 310 -23.76 -14.75 10.78
CA GLN A 310 -22.41 -14.58 10.25
C GLN A 310 -21.65 -13.41 10.91
N VAL A 311 -22.32 -12.26 11.11
CA VAL A 311 -21.75 -11.12 11.84
C VAL A 311 -21.50 -11.46 13.31
N SER A 312 -22.38 -12.24 13.96
CA SER A 312 -22.21 -12.59 15.36
C SER A 312 -21.03 -13.53 15.62
N HIS A 313 -20.74 -14.45 14.69
CA HIS A 313 -19.65 -15.41 14.85
C HIS A 313 -18.29 -14.85 14.49
N ASP A 314 -18.23 -13.89 13.55
CA ASP A 314 -16.99 -13.25 13.16
C ASP A 314 -17.21 -11.74 12.98
N PRO A 315 -17.27 -10.97 14.07
CA PRO A 315 -17.48 -9.53 14.00
C PRO A 315 -16.42 -8.79 13.16
N SER A 316 -15.21 -9.33 13.05
CA SER A 316 -14.09 -8.69 12.33
C SER A 316 -14.36 -8.48 10.83
N ASN A 317 -15.13 -9.40 10.22
CA ASN A 317 -15.52 -9.30 8.81
C ASN A 317 -16.93 -8.73 8.61
N ALA A 318 -17.53 -8.08 9.61
CA ALA A 318 -18.90 -7.56 9.52
C ALA A 318 -19.09 -6.58 8.34
N HIS A 319 -18.10 -5.73 8.06
CA HIS A 319 -18.13 -4.78 6.93
C HIS A 319 -18.20 -5.48 5.57
N ILE A 320 -17.44 -6.56 5.38
CA ILE A 320 -17.46 -7.38 4.15
C ILE A 320 -18.82 -8.04 3.95
N ARG A 321 -19.49 -8.42 5.04
CA ARG A 321 -20.83 -9.01 4.99
C ARG A 321 -21.90 -7.98 4.66
N VAL A 322 -21.78 -6.75 5.16
CA VAL A 322 -22.68 -5.66 4.78
C VAL A 322 -22.52 -5.32 3.29
N ASP A 323 -21.32 -5.40 2.73
CA ASP A 323 -21.10 -5.27 1.29
C ASP A 323 -21.84 -6.34 0.48
N ALA A 324 -21.71 -7.61 0.88
CA ALA A 324 -22.40 -8.72 0.23
C ALA A 324 -23.93 -8.54 0.32
N LEU A 325 -24.43 -8.17 1.50
CA LEU A 325 -25.84 -7.88 1.73
C LEU A 325 -26.32 -6.71 0.86
N SER A 326 -25.52 -5.65 0.71
CA SER A 326 -25.81 -4.49 -0.16
C SER A 326 -25.86 -4.87 -1.63
N ARG A 327 -24.95 -5.73 -2.12
CA ARG A 327 -24.98 -6.22 -3.49
C ARG A 327 -26.21 -7.08 -3.78
N ILE A 328 -26.56 -7.98 -2.84
CA ILE A 328 -27.79 -8.78 -2.93
C ILE A 328 -29.03 -7.88 -2.90
N GLN A 329 -29.06 -6.91 -1.99
CA GLN A 329 -30.13 -5.92 -1.87
C GLN A 329 -30.34 -5.16 -3.19
N LYS A 330 -29.27 -4.67 -3.83
CA LYS A 330 -29.33 -3.95 -5.11
C LYS A 330 -29.82 -4.84 -6.24
N ALA A 331 -29.31 -6.06 -6.34
CA ALA A 331 -29.73 -7.01 -7.37
C ALA A 331 -31.21 -7.37 -7.26
N ARG A 332 -31.73 -7.46 -6.04
CA ARG A 332 -33.12 -7.81 -5.76
C ARG A 332 -34.07 -6.62 -5.69
N GLN A 333 -33.55 -5.40 -5.46
CA GLN A 333 -34.33 -4.23 -5.06
C GLN A 333 -35.22 -4.52 -3.84
N SER A 334 -34.63 -5.12 -2.79
CA SER A 334 -35.37 -5.45 -1.57
C SER A 334 -35.34 -4.33 -0.55
N ASP A 335 -36.51 -3.84 -0.15
CA ASP A 335 -36.65 -2.87 0.94
C ASP A 335 -36.29 -3.49 2.29
N LYS A 336 -36.58 -4.78 2.48
CA LYS A 336 -36.33 -5.47 3.74
C LYS A 336 -34.83 -5.62 4.03
N LEU A 337 -34.06 -6.01 3.00
CA LEU A 337 -32.60 -6.04 3.08
C LEU A 337 -32.02 -4.62 3.25
N HIS A 338 -32.65 -3.62 2.64
CA HIS A 338 -32.23 -2.23 2.78
C HIS A 338 -32.42 -1.72 4.22
N VAL A 339 -33.54 -2.03 4.86
CA VAL A 339 -33.78 -1.71 6.29
C VAL A 339 -32.72 -2.36 7.16
N GLU A 340 -32.36 -3.64 6.93
CA GLU A 340 -31.31 -4.30 7.71
C GLU A 340 -29.95 -3.61 7.55
N ILE A 341 -29.59 -3.21 6.33
CA ILE A 341 -28.35 -2.44 6.07
C ILE A 341 -28.37 -1.11 6.81
N ILE A 342 -29.50 -0.40 6.82
CA ILE A 342 -29.66 0.86 7.55
C ILE A 342 -29.51 0.63 9.06
N CYS A 343 -30.12 -0.42 9.62
CA CYS A 343 -29.96 -0.78 11.03
C CYS A 343 -28.49 -1.03 11.37
N LYS A 344 -27.76 -1.81 10.55
CA LYS A 344 -26.34 -2.09 10.78
C LYS A 344 -25.45 -0.86 10.64
N ARG A 345 -25.77 0.04 9.72
CA ARG A 345 -25.11 1.36 9.64
C ARG A 345 -25.30 2.17 10.92
N SER A 346 -26.49 2.14 11.52
CA SER A 346 -26.74 2.83 12.80
C SER A 346 -25.99 2.21 13.99
N GLU A 347 -25.68 0.92 13.91
CA GLU A 347 -24.81 0.20 14.86
C GLU A 347 -23.31 0.42 14.60
N GLY A 348 -22.94 1.26 13.61
CA GLY A 348 -21.55 1.54 13.24
C GLY A 348 -20.92 0.56 12.24
N ILE A 349 -21.67 -0.44 11.79
CA ILE A 349 -21.21 -1.42 10.79
C ILE A 349 -21.56 -0.90 9.38
N VAL A 350 -20.58 -0.28 8.73
CA VAL A 350 -20.70 0.26 7.36
C VAL A 350 -20.17 -0.69 6.29
N THR A 351 -20.42 -0.37 5.02
CA THR A 351 -19.79 -1.05 3.88
C THR A 351 -18.27 -0.82 3.86
N HIS A 352 -17.50 -1.73 3.28
CA HIS A 352 -16.06 -1.52 3.13
C HIS A 352 -15.77 -0.31 2.24
N GLU A 353 -16.60 -0.07 1.22
CA GLU A 353 -16.51 1.13 0.39
C GLU A 353 -16.79 2.43 1.17
N GLU A 354 -17.71 2.40 2.12
CA GLU A 354 -17.97 3.55 3.02
C GLU A 354 -16.83 3.76 4.01
N LEU A 355 -16.27 2.68 4.58
CA LEU A 355 -15.10 2.77 5.45
C LEU A 355 -13.87 3.28 4.70
N ARG A 356 -13.65 2.80 3.46
CA ARG A 356 -12.60 3.30 2.58
C ARG A 356 -12.81 4.76 2.22
N ARG A 357 -14.04 5.15 1.88
CA ARG A 357 -14.37 6.55 1.61
C ARG A 357 -14.10 7.40 2.84
N ALA A 358 -14.48 6.94 4.02
CA ALA A 358 -14.20 7.62 5.27
C ALA A 358 -12.69 7.79 5.49
N TYR A 359 -11.89 6.74 5.31
CA TYR A 359 -10.42 6.85 5.39
C TYR A 359 -9.85 7.82 4.36
N ARG A 360 -10.34 7.79 3.12
CA ARG A 360 -9.94 8.72 2.06
C ARG A 360 -10.34 10.16 2.35
N ASP A 361 -11.47 10.38 3.00
CA ASP A 361 -11.93 11.71 3.41
C ASP A 361 -10.97 12.38 4.41
N PHE A 362 -10.18 11.60 5.15
CA PHE A 362 -9.11 12.11 6.01
C PHE A 362 -7.71 11.82 5.45
N GLU A 363 -7.62 11.49 4.16
CA GLU A 363 -6.36 11.22 3.46
C GLU A 363 -5.50 10.12 4.11
N ILE A 364 -6.15 9.15 4.78
CA ILE A 364 -5.47 8.04 5.46
C ILE A 364 -5.08 6.97 4.41
N PRO A 365 -3.78 6.69 4.22
CA PRO A 365 -3.31 5.76 3.19
C PRO A 365 -3.66 4.31 3.52
N ASN A 366 -3.61 3.45 2.50
CA ASN A 366 -3.82 2.00 2.62
C ASN A 366 -5.09 1.60 3.39
N GLU A 367 -6.13 2.43 3.35
CA GLU A 367 -7.40 2.17 4.03
C GLU A 367 -7.21 1.98 5.56
N GLY A 368 -6.18 2.61 6.12
CA GLY A 368 -5.84 2.52 7.55
C GLY A 368 -5.14 1.22 7.97
N VAL A 369 -4.76 0.35 7.03
CA VAL A 369 -4.07 -0.92 7.30
C VAL A 369 -2.62 -0.65 7.73
N ASN A 370 -2.19 -1.24 8.85
CA ASN A 370 -0.85 -1.08 9.46
C ASN A 370 -0.47 0.35 9.86
N ILE A 371 -1.45 1.26 9.98
CA ILE A 371 -1.22 2.62 10.48
C ILE A 371 -1.60 2.64 11.97
N SER A 372 -0.74 3.22 12.82
CA SER A 372 -1.05 3.34 14.25
C SER A 372 -2.24 4.28 14.48
N ASN A 373 -2.98 4.06 15.56
CA ASN A 373 -4.13 4.91 15.90
C ASN A 373 -3.70 6.36 16.16
N GLU A 374 -2.47 6.59 16.67
CA GLU A 374 -1.89 7.93 16.86
C GLU A 374 -1.72 8.70 15.53
N ILE A 375 -1.21 8.04 14.49
CA ILE A 375 -1.04 8.64 13.16
C ILE A 375 -2.42 8.91 12.53
N VAL A 376 -3.37 7.97 12.65
CA VAL A 376 -4.75 8.15 12.18
C VAL A 376 -5.42 9.34 12.86
N LEU A 377 -5.26 9.48 14.18
CA LEU A 377 -5.75 10.62 14.95
C LEU A 377 -5.12 11.94 14.49
N GLY A 378 -3.81 11.95 14.21
CA GLY A 378 -3.10 13.10 13.66
C GLY A 378 -3.67 13.55 12.31
N LEU A 379 -3.82 12.61 11.36
CA LEU A 379 -4.36 12.87 10.03
C LEU A 379 -5.82 13.34 10.05
N ILE A 380 -6.64 12.73 10.92
CA ILE A 380 -8.02 13.15 11.13
C ILE A 380 -8.06 14.56 11.69
N ARG A 381 -7.30 14.86 12.75
CA ARG A 381 -7.28 16.20 13.37
C ARG A 381 -6.83 17.28 12.39
N ALA A 382 -5.89 16.96 11.50
CA ALA A 382 -5.42 17.82 10.42
C ALA A 382 -6.49 18.07 9.35
N SER A 383 -7.32 17.08 9.04
CA SER A 383 -8.30 17.10 7.94
C SER A 383 -9.76 17.33 8.39
N LEU A 384 -9.98 17.65 9.67
CA LEU A 384 -11.31 17.86 10.26
C LEU A 384 -12.01 19.12 9.70
N HIS A 385 -13.13 18.92 9.00
CA HIS A 385 -14.05 19.94 8.50
C HIS A 385 -15.51 19.67 8.95
N THR A 386 -16.43 20.61 8.73
CA THR A 386 -17.83 20.54 9.24
C THR A 386 -18.62 19.30 8.79
N ASN A 387 -18.33 18.76 7.59
CA ASN A 387 -18.93 17.51 7.09
C ASN A 387 -18.20 16.23 7.54
N SER A 388 -17.08 16.31 8.29
CA SER A 388 -16.25 15.15 8.65
C SER A 388 -16.84 14.27 9.75
N LYS A 389 -17.85 14.74 10.47
CA LYS A 389 -18.41 14.08 11.66
C LYS A 389 -18.90 12.65 11.37
N GLU A 390 -19.53 12.45 10.22
CA GLU A 390 -20.07 11.14 9.85
C GLU A 390 -18.94 10.17 9.47
N ASN A 391 -17.95 10.62 8.70
CA ASN A 391 -16.79 9.81 8.33
C ASN A 391 -15.89 9.51 9.52
N LEU A 392 -15.77 10.44 10.47
CA LEU A 392 -15.03 10.22 11.71
C LEU A 392 -15.71 9.14 12.57
N LYS A 393 -17.04 9.20 12.71
CA LYS A 393 -17.80 8.15 13.41
C LYS A 393 -17.57 6.77 12.78
N ILE A 394 -17.54 6.70 11.46
CA ILE A 394 -17.27 5.47 10.72
C ILE A 394 -15.90 4.89 11.08
N ILE A 395 -14.85 5.71 11.09
CA ILE A 395 -13.49 5.26 11.42
C ILE A 395 -13.36 4.91 12.91
N ALA A 396 -13.91 5.74 13.80
CA ALA A 396 -13.86 5.54 15.24
C ALA A 396 -14.50 4.21 15.65
N ASN A 397 -15.66 3.88 15.08
CA ASN A 397 -16.34 2.61 15.28
C ASN A 397 -15.55 1.42 14.70
N ALA A 398 -14.98 1.57 13.50
CA ALA A 398 -14.23 0.50 12.85
C ALA A 398 -12.92 0.14 13.58
N ARG A 399 -12.23 1.13 14.18
CA ARG A 399 -10.99 0.91 14.94
C ARG A 399 -11.23 0.65 16.43
N ASN A 400 -12.44 0.95 16.93
CA ASN A 400 -12.83 0.85 18.33
C ASN A 400 -11.81 1.50 19.30
N ASP A 401 -11.34 2.70 18.92
CA ASP A 401 -10.28 3.40 19.63
C ASP A 401 -10.85 4.44 20.61
N PRO A 402 -10.41 4.48 21.89
CA PRO A 402 -10.97 5.38 22.90
C PRO A 402 -10.78 6.88 22.59
N GLU A 403 -9.65 7.25 21.99
CA GLU A 403 -9.34 8.64 21.64
C GLU A 403 -10.15 9.12 20.44
N LEU A 404 -10.33 8.27 19.42
CA LEU A 404 -11.21 8.57 18.28
C LEU A 404 -12.67 8.72 18.72
N ASN A 405 -13.14 7.87 19.65
CA ASN A 405 -14.49 7.98 20.20
C ASN A 405 -14.69 9.25 21.03
N ARG A 406 -13.69 9.67 21.83
CA ARG A 406 -13.73 10.96 22.54
C ARG A 406 -13.81 12.14 21.56
N LEU A 407 -13.05 12.11 20.46
CA LEU A 407 -13.08 13.15 19.43
C LEU A 407 -14.46 13.27 18.75
N VAL A 408 -15.16 12.14 18.55
CA VAL A 408 -16.55 12.11 18.06
C VAL A 408 -17.51 12.78 19.05
N GLU A 409 -17.33 12.54 20.36
CA GLU A 409 -18.15 13.16 21.42
C GLU A 409 -17.91 14.68 21.51
N GLU A 410 -16.65 15.12 21.42
CA GLU A 410 -16.25 16.54 21.38
C GLU A 410 -16.86 17.29 20.19
N LEU A 411 -16.93 16.65 19.01
CA LEU A 411 -17.60 17.18 17.83
C LEU A 411 -19.13 17.03 17.87
N SER A 412 -19.67 16.30 18.84
CA SER A 412 -21.12 16.12 19.02
C SER A 412 -21.77 17.21 19.87
N THR A 413 -20.97 17.97 20.61
CA THR A 413 -21.38 19.19 21.32
C THR A 413 -21.46 20.42 20.40
N ASP A 414 -22.34 20.38 19.40
CA ASP A 414 -22.70 21.57 18.62
C ASP A 414 -23.87 22.30 19.29
N PHE A 415 -23.57 23.18 20.26
CA PHE A 415 -24.28 24.45 20.51
C PHE A 415 -23.42 25.32 21.43
N ALA A 416 -22.54 26.11 20.83
CA ALA A 416 -22.41 27.49 21.25
C ALA A 416 -22.74 28.35 20.02
N PRO A 417 -23.64 29.34 20.12
CA PRO A 417 -23.72 30.41 19.13
C PRO A 417 -22.31 30.99 18.95
N VAL A 418 -21.97 31.45 17.75
CA VAL A 418 -20.75 32.23 17.52
C VAL A 418 -20.76 33.37 18.53
N ASP A 419 -19.91 33.27 19.55
CA ASP A 419 -19.64 34.35 20.49
C ASP A 419 -19.19 35.57 19.68
N GLY A 420 -19.67 36.76 20.04
CA GLY A 420 -19.26 38.01 19.40
C GLY A 420 -17.73 38.16 19.35
N ASP A 421 -17.03 37.61 20.34
CA ASP A 421 -15.57 37.63 20.48
C ASP A 421 -14.84 36.79 19.40
N LEU A 422 -15.44 35.71 18.89
CA LEU A 422 -14.83 34.90 17.81
C LEU A 422 -14.97 35.58 16.44
N LEU A 423 -16.08 36.29 16.21
CA LEU A 423 -16.22 37.11 15.01
C LEU A 423 -15.18 38.23 15.01
N GLU A 424 -14.95 38.87 16.16
CA GLU A 424 -13.91 39.88 16.34
C GLU A 424 -12.51 39.30 16.05
N TYR A 425 -12.18 38.12 16.58
CA TYR A 425 -10.94 37.41 16.23
C TYR A 425 -10.80 37.17 14.72
N TYR A 426 -11.82 36.65 14.04
CA TYR A 426 -11.73 36.41 12.59
C TYR A 426 -11.72 37.70 11.76
N THR A 427 -12.34 38.78 12.23
CA THR A 427 -12.25 40.09 11.57
C THR A 427 -10.85 40.69 11.66
N GLN A 428 -10.10 40.36 12.71
CA GLN A 428 -8.75 40.84 12.99
C GLN A 428 -7.66 39.88 12.51
N ASN A 429 -7.97 38.82 11.79
CA ASN A 429 -6.95 37.88 11.29
C ASN A 429 -7.16 37.56 9.81
N PRO A 430 -6.11 37.14 9.08
CA PRO A 430 -6.22 36.72 7.68
C PRO A 430 -7.23 35.56 7.50
N VAL A 431 -7.63 35.25 6.27
CA VAL A 431 -8.60 34.19 5.97
C VAL A 431 -7.92 32.93 5.45
N GLY A 432 -8.34 31.76 5.92
CA GLY A 432 -7.85 30.48 5.41
C GLY A 432 -8.37 30.17 4.00
N LEU A 433 -7.79 29.16 3.34
CA LEU A 433 -8.26 28.64 2.05
C LEU A 433 -8.75 27.20 2.19
N SER A 434 -9.99 26.92 1.82
CA SER A 434 -10.51 25.54 1.86
C SER A 434 -9.77 24.65 0.85
N ASN A 435 -9.29 23.49 1.29
CA ASN A 435 -8.68 22.50 0.40
C ASN A 435 -9.75 21.80 -0.45
N ILE A 436 -9.57 21.80 -1.77
CA ILE A 436 -10.49 21.20 -2.76
C ILE A 436 -9.93 19.92 -3.40
N GLY A 437 -9.03 19.25 -2.68
CA GLY A 437 -8.44 17.95 -3.03
C GLY A 437 -7.01 18.08 -3.54
N ASN A 438 -6.02 17.72 -2.72
CA ASN A 438 -4.58 17.83 -3.03
C ASN A 438 -4.11 19.25 -3.41
N THR A 439 -4.83 20.29 -2.99
CA THR A 439 -4.51 21.70 -3.33
C THR A 439 -3.73 22.45 -2.25
N CYS A 440 -3.26 21.78 -1.20
CA CYS A 440 -2.53 22.40 -0.09
C CYS A 440 -1.26 23.15 -0.52
N TYR A 441 -0.55 22.65 -1.55
CA TYR A 441 0.62 23.32 -2.14
C TYR A 441 0.22 24.67 -2.76
N LEU A 442 -0.91 24.69 -3.48
CA LEU A 442 -1.45 25.88 -4.12
C LEU A 442 -2.04 26.86 -3.09
N ASN A 443 -2.74 26.37 -2.07
CA ASN A 443 -3.26 27.21 -0.99
C ASN A 443 -2.13 27.96 -0.28
N SER A 444 -1.06 27.25 0.08
CA SER A 444 0.15 27.85 0.67
C SER A 444 0.76 28.92 -0.23
N LEU A 445 0.84 28.63 -1.54
CA LEU A 445 1.37 29.57 -2.53
C LEU A 445 0.50 30.82 -2.68
N LEU A 446 -0.82 30.65 -2.77
CA LEU A 446 -1.77 31.75 -2.92
C LEU A 446 -1.79 32.66 -1.69
N GLN A 447 -1.69 32.10 -0.49
CA GLN A 447 -1.56 32.86 0.76
C GLN A 447 -0.30 33.72 0.75
N TYR A 448 0.84 33.13 0.37
CA TYR A 448 2.10 33.86 0.22
C TYR A 448 1.98 34.96 -0.84
N ILE A 449 1.49 34.66 -2.05
CA ILE A 449 1.42 35.63 -3.15
C ILE A 449 0.49 36.80 -2.81
N TYR A 450 -0.56 36.56 -2.02
CA TYR A 450 -1.41 37.64 -1.52
C TYR A 450 -0.65 38.65 -0.65
N THR A 451 0.47 38.26 -0.01
CA THR A 451 1.32 39.20 0.76
C THR A 451 2.24 40.04 -0.12
N VAL A 452 2.47 39.68 -1.39
CA VAL A 452 3.29 40.47 -2.31
C VAL A 452 2.47 41.64 -2.83
N LYS A 453 2.73 42.84 -2.31
CA LYS A 453 1.92 44.05 -2.48
C LYS A 453 1.73 44.41 -3.95
N ASP A 454 2.81 44.47 -4.72
CA ASP A 454 2.78 44.84 -6.14
C ASP A 454 1.90 43.87 -6.97
N ILE A 455 1.90 42.57 -6.63
CA ILE A 455 1.03 41.57 -7.28
C ILE A 455 -0.42 41.76 -6.82
N ARG A 456 -0.65 41.80 -5.51
CA ARG A 456 -1.99 41.97 -4.91
C ARG A 456 -2.69 43.20 -5.47
N GLU A 457 -2.04 44.36 -5.43
CA GLU A 457 -2.62 45.62 -5.89
C GLU A 457 -2.86 45.63 -7.41
N THR A 458 -1.96 45.05 -8.19
CA THR A 458 -2.15 44.92 -9.65
C THR A 458 -3.34 44.03 -9.98
N VAL A 459 -3.50 42.91 -9.27
CA VAL A 459 -4.60 41.96 -9.48
C VAL A 459 -5.94 42.54 -9.01
N LEU A 460 -5.99 43.21 -7.85
CA LEU A 460 -7.21 43.87 -7.35
C LEU A 460 -7.65 45.02 -8.27
N ASN A 461 -6.70 45.79 -8.81
CA ASN A 461 -6.93 46.91 -9.74
C ASN A 461 -6.68 46.51 -11.21
N MET A 462 -7.03 45.27 -11.56
CA MET A 462 -6.71 44.67 -12.84
C MET A 462 -7.07 45.53 -14.06
N GLU A 463 -8.17 46.27 -14.01
CA GLU A 463 -8.66 47.11 -15.10
C GLU A 463 -7.65 48.19 -15.55
N LEU A 464 -6.76 48.63 -14.66
CA LEU A 464 -5.75 49.66 -14.97
C LEU A 464 -4.55 49.08 -15.74
N PHE A 465 -4.21 47.82 -15.50
CA PHE A 465 -2.94 47.24 -15.90
C PHE A 465 -3.07 46.14 -16.94
N VAL A 466 -4.27 45.59 -17.16
CA VAL A 466 -4.47 44.44 -18.05
C VAL A 466 -4.10 44.74 -19.50
N GLU A 467 -3.53 43.75 -20.19
CA GLU A 467 -3.26 43.79 -21.62
C GLU A 467 -4.55 43.89 -22.45
N ASN A 468 -4.49 44.62 -23.57
CA ASN A 468 -5.60 44.73 -24.52
C ASN A 468 -5.22 44.13 -25.88
N GLU A 469 -5.28 42.80 -25.94
CA GLU A 469 -5.04 41.98 -27.13
C GLU A 469 -6.07 42.18 -28.25
N ASP A 470 -7.23 42.77 -27.93
CA ASP A 470 -8.30 43.09 -28.89
C ASP A 470 -8.10 44.46 -29.57
N ALA A 471 -7.10 45.25 -29.16
CA ALA A 471 -6.81 46.53 -29.76
C ALA A 471 -6.45 46.39 -31.25
N PRO A 472 -6.95 47.25 -32.16
CA PRO A 472 -6.67 47.18 -33.60
C PRO A 472 -5.19 47.25 -33.96
N ASP A 473 -4.39 47.88 -33.10
CA ASP A 473 -2.95 48.13 -33.23
C ASP A 473 -2.08 47.21 -32.35
N TRP A 474 -2.65 46.14 -31.77
CA TRP A 474 -1.91 45.21 -30.92
C TRP A 474 -0.79 44.50 -31.71
N LYS A 475 0.47 44.74 -31.32
CA LYS A 475 1.68 44.27 -32.01
C LYS A 475 2.17 42.88 -31.57
N GLY A 476 1.38 42.17 -30.77
CA GLY A 476 1.82 40.96 -30.07
C GLY A 476 2.42 41.28 -28.70
N LYS A 477 2.48 40.26 -27.84
CA LYS A 477 3.08 40.35 -26.51
C LYS A 477 4.29 39.45 -26.43
N VAL A 478 5.38 39.95 -25.86
CA VAL A 478 6.59 39.19 -25.59
C VAL A 478 6.79 39.16 -24.09
N VAL A 479 6.96 37.97 -23.52
CA VAL A 479 7.31 37.74 -22.11
C VAL A 479 8.51 36.81 -22.11
N ASP A 480 9.56 37.15 -21.37
CA ASP A 480 10.81 36.37 -21.31
C ASP A 480 11.35 35.97 -22.71
N GLY A 481 11.38 36.93 -23.64
CA GLY A 481 11.83 36.72 -25.03
C GLY A 481 10.91 35.89 -25.93
N ARG A 482 9.82 35.32 -25.41
CA ARG A 482 8.86 34.50 -26.17
C ARG A 482 7.66 35.31 -26.63
N SER A 483 7.37 35.27 -27.93
CA SER A 483 6.15 35.89 -28.49
C SER A 483 4.92 35.02 -28.17
N LEU A 484 3.92 35.62 -27.51
CA LEU A 484 2.72 34.93 -27.04
C LEU A 484 1.56 35.05 -28.03
N SER A 485 0.74 34.00 -28.11
CA SER A 485 -0.49 33.99 -28.90
C SER A 485 -1.61 34.79 -28.22
N ARG A 486 -2.57 35.28 -29.01
CA ARG A 486 -3.77 35.96 -28.46
C ARG A 486 -4.56 35.06 -27.51
N SER A 487 -4.71 33.77 -27.84
CA SER A 487 -5.42 32.82 -27.01
C SER A 487 -4.73 32.60 -25.66
N TYR A 488 -3.39 32.56 -25.64
CA TYR A 488 -2.63 32.45 -24.40
C TYR A 488 -2.82 33.69 -23.51
N VAL A 489 -2.74 34.90 -24.08
CA VAL A 489 -2.99 36.15 -23.34
C VAL A 489 -4.42 36.20 -22.81
N ALA A 490 -5.42 35.77 -23.59
CA ALA A 490 -6.80 35.69 -23.13
C ALA A 490 -7.00 34.72 -21.95
N ALA A 491 -6.36 33.54 -21.99
CA ALA A 491 -6.39 32.57 -20.89
C ALA A 491 -5.65 33.07 -19.64
N ALA A 492 -4.51 33.76 -19.82
CA ALA A 492 -3.79 34.43 -18.75
C ALA A 492 -4.65 35.53 -18.08
N LYS A 493 -5.43 36.28 -18.85
CA LYS A 493 -6.42 37.23 -18.32
C LYS A 493 -7.55 36.53 -17.58
N GLU A 494 -7.96 35.33 -17.98
CA GLU A 494 -8.93 34.54 -17.22
C GLU A 494 -8.39 34.18 -15.83
N LEU A 495 -7.13 33.72 -15.75
CA LEU A 495 -6.46 33.44 -14.49
C LEU A 495 -6.47 34.67 -13.57
N ALA A 496 -6.05 35.83 -14.10
CA ALA A 496 -6.01 37.07 -13.32
C ALA A 496 -7.41 37.49 -12.81
N ARG A 497 -8.49 37.21 -13.55
CA ARG A 497 -9.87 37.45 -13.08
C ARG A 497 -10.28 36.51 -11.95
N GLU A 498 -9.95 35.23 -12.05
CA GLU A 498 -10.25 34.27 -10.97
C GLU A 498 -9.43 34.57 -9.71
N LEU A 499 -8.16 34.93 -9.87
CA LEU A 499 -7.30 35.36 -8.77
C LEU A 499 -7.83 36.63 -8.10
N ARG A 500 -8.31 37.60 -8.89
CA ARG A 500 -8.95 38.81 -8.35
C ARG A 500 -10.20 38.50 -7.52
N LYS A 501 -11.05 37.58 -7.97
CA LYS A 501 -12.22 37.14 -7.19
C LYS A 501 -11.79 36.57 -5.84
N LEU A 502 -10.79 35.68 -5.86
CA LEU A 502 -10.24 35.10 -4.65
C LEU A 502 -9.67 36.17 -3.72
N PHE A 503 -8.83 37.08 -4.23
CA PHE A 503 -8.22 38.16 -3.43
C PHE A 503 -9.27 39.11 -2.83
N THR A 504 -10.34 39.39 -3.57
CA THR A 504 -11.47 40.20 -3.06
C THR A 504 -12.21 39.47 -1.93
N MET A 505 -12.40 38.15 -2.07
CA MET A 505 -12.97 37.31 -1.01
C MET A 505 -12.02 37.26 0.20
N MET A 506 -10.71 37.16 -0.02
CA MET A 506 -9.72 37.16 1.05
C MET A 506 -9.69 38.46 1.86
N GLU A 507 -9.95 39.60 1.21
CA GLU A 507 -9.96 40.92 1.83
C GLU A 507 -11.21 41.16 2.69
N SER A 508 -12.37 40.63 2.29
CA SER A 508 -13.69 41.05 2.81
C SER A 508 -14.49 39.97 3.53
N ALA A 509 -14.09 38.70 3.44
CA ALA A 509 -14.86 37.59 4.00
C ALA A 509 -14.98 37.66 5.53
N LYS A 510 -16.20 37.49 6.06
CA LYS A 510 -16.48 37.39 7.51
C LYS A 510 -16.50 35.94 8.02
N VAL A 511 -15.85 35.03 7.29
CA VAL A 511 -15.83 33.58 7.58
C VAL A 511 -14.40 33.11 7.83
N ARG A 512 -14.22 31.96 8.50
CA ARG A 512 -12.89 31.41 8.82
C ARG A 512 -12.02 31.19 7.57
N SER A 513 -12.60 30.67 6.50
CA SER A 513 -11.91 30.34 5.26
C SER A 513 -12.78 30.64 4.03
N VAL A 514 -12.12 30.82 2.88
CA VAL A 514 -12.75 30.98 1.56
C VAL A 514 -12.25 29.89 0.61
N THR A 515 -13.02 29.58 -0.43
CA THR A 515 -12.69 28.47 -1.33
C THR A 515 -12.19 29.00 -2.68
N PRO A 516 -10.96 28.64 -3.12
CA PRO A 516 -10.51 28.89 -4.49
C PRO A 516 -11.44 28.23 -5.52
N SER A 517 -11.64 28.84 -6.69
CA SER A 517 -12.47 28.22 -7.73
C SER A 517 -11.74 27.05 -8.40
N ASN A 518 -12.45 25.98 -8.76
CA ASN A 518 -11.86 24.87 -9.54
C ASN A 518 -11.21 25.38 -10.84
N ARG A 519 -11.77 26.44 -11.43
CA ARG A 519 -11.24 27.07 -12.63
C ARG A 519 -9.87 27.72 -12.41
N LEU A 520 -9.65 28.35 -11.25
CA LEU A 520 -8.34 28.89 -10.86
C LEU A 520 -7.29 27.79 -10.79
N VAL A 521 -7.64 26.64 -10.20
CA VAL A 521 -6.74 25.48 -10.09
C VAL A 521 -6.41 24.92 -11.48
N GLU A 522 -7.41 24.70 -12.33
CA GLU A 522 -7.21 24.21 -13.70
C GLU A 522 -6.26 25.10 -14.52
N LEU A 523 -6.37 26.42 -14.37
CA LEU A 523 -5.56 27.37 -15.11
C LEU A 523 -4.08 27.40 -14.67
N LEU A 524 -3.77 26.83 -13.50
CA LEU A 524 -2.41 26.73 -12.94
C LEU A 524 -1.78 25.34 -13.12
N LEU A 525 -2.49 24.39 -13.74
CA LEU A 525 -1.88 23.13 -14.15
C LEU A 525 -0.84 23.35 -15.26
N PRO A 526 0.25 22.55 -15.29
CA PRO A 526 1.24 22.60 -16.36
C PRO A 526 0.59 22.26 -17.70
N PRO A 527 1.02 22.91 -18.80
CA PRO A 527 0.51 22.61 -20.13
C PRO A 527 0.84 21.17 -20.53
N GLU A 528 -0.11 20.46 -21.15
CA GLU A 528 0.17 19.18 -21.82
C GLU A 528 1.18 19.44 -22.95
N GLU A 529 2.26 18.65 -23.03
CA GLU A 529 3.25 18.76 -24.10
C GLU A 529 2.55 18.70 -25.47
N ASP A 530 2.69 19.75 -26.27
CA ASP A 530 2.05 19.87 -27.58
C ASP A 530 2.64 18.80 -28.53
N ASP A 531 1.81 17.88 -29.03
CA ASP A 531 2.10 16.80 -30.01
C ASP A 531 2.56 17.32 -31.41
N SER A 532 3.05 18.56 -31.51
CA SER A 532 3.39 19.23 -32.77
C SER A 532 4.87 19.14 -33.16
N ALA A 533 5.68 18.32 -32.49
CA ALA A 533 6.99 17.91 -32.98
C ALA A 533 6.83 16.73 -33.97
N PRO A 534 7.17 16.88 -35.26
CA PRO A 534 7.05 15.79 -36.22
C PRO A 534 8.28 14.90 -36.11
N ASN A 535 8.26 13.89 -35.24
CA ASN A 535 9.04 12.66 -35.39
C ASN A 535 8.75 11.66 -34.27
N GLY A 536 8.20 10.49 -34.63
CA GLY A 536 8.09 9.33 -33.75
C GLY A 536 6.77 8.60 -33.88
N HIS A 537 6.77 7.48 -34.60
CA HIS A 537 5.59 6.64 -34.79
C HIS A 537 5.11 6.03 -33.46
N GLY A 538 3.92 6.43 -33.00
CA GLY A 538 3.18 5.77 -31.92
C GLY A 538 1.68 5.97 -32.15
N GLN A 539 0.91 4.90 -32.19
CA GLN A 539 -0.51 4.91 -32.53
C GLN A 539 -1.35 5.60 -31.45
N SER A 540 -2.24 6.51 -31.90
CA SER A 540 -3.19 7.26 -31.08
C SER A 540 -4.28 6.35 -30.49
N MET A 541 -4.42 6.36 -29.17
CA MET A 541 -5.68 6.02 -28.48
C MET A 541 -6.18 7.26 -27.73
N HIS A 542 -7.44 7.61 -27.96
CA HIS A 542 -8.17 8.69 -27.32
C HIS A 542 -8.08 8.63 -25.78
N HIS A 543 -7.46 9.63 -25.14
CA HIS A 543 -7.44 9.79 -23.68
C HIS A 543 -8.11 11.11 -23.23
N SER A 544 -9.43 11.09 -23.05
CA SER A 544 -10.16 12.14 -22.34
C SER A 544 -10.03 12.06 -20.80
N GLY A 545 -9.11 11.23 -20.28
CA GLY A 545 -8.93 10.93 -18.86
C GLY A 545 -7.66 11.50 -18.22
N GLN A 546 -6.80 12.22 -18.96
CA GLN A 546 -5.55 12.77 -18.44
C GLN A 546 -5.75 14.02 -17.57
N LYS A 547 -6.70 14.90 -17.92
CA LYS A 547 -7.00 16.11 -17.12
C LYS A 547 -7.49 15.82 -15.70
N SER A 548 -8.33 14.79 -15.52
CA SER A 548 -8.77 14.38 -14.18
C SER A 548 -7.62 13.78 -13.37
N TYR A 549 -6.65 13.13 -14.02
CA TYR A 549 -5.48 12.54 -13.35
C TYR A 549 -4.47 13.60 -12.88
N GLN A 550 -4.29 14.68 -13.65
CA GLN A 550 -3.44 15.81 -13.26
C GLN A 550 -4.08 16.69 -12.17
N PHE A 551 -5.41 16.81 -12.15
CA PHE A 551 -6.14 17.62 -11.16
C PHE A 551 -5.89 17.16 -9.71
N PHE A 552 -5.61 15.87 -9.49
CA PHE A 552 -5.37 15.29 -8.17
C PHE A 552 -3.89 14.98 -7.88
N ARG A 553 -2.94 15.40 -8.73
CA ARG A 553 -1.51 15.30 -8.42
C ARG A 553 -1.03 16.56 -7.72
N GLN A 554 -0.29 16.37 -6.63
CA GLN A 554 0.41 17.49 -5.99
C GLN A 554 1.56 17.96 -6.88
N GLN A 555 1.80 19.27 -6.89
CA GLN A 555 2.84 19.90 -7.71
C GLN A 555 3.88 20.57 -6.82
N ASP A 556 5.06 20.77 -7.37
CA ASP A 556 6.09 21.55 -6.70
C ASP A 556 5.65 23.03 -6.62
N VAL A 557 5.88 23.65 -5.46
CA VAL A 557 5.51 25.05 -5.20
C VAL A 557 6.27 26.00 -6.13
N SER A 558 7.54 25.72 -6.43
CA SER A 558 8.35 26.60 -7.29
C SER A 558 7.92 26.51 -8.75
N GLU A 559 7.57 25.33 -9.24
CA GLU A 559 7.02 25.14 -10.59
C GLU A 559 5.67 25.85 -10.73
N THR A 560 4.78 25.68 -9.75
CA THR A 560 3.47 26.35 -9.73
C THR A 560 3.63 27.87 -9.69
N LEU A 561 4.60 28.37 -8.93
CA LEU A 561 4.94 29.80 -8.86
C LEU A 561 5.45 30.33 -10.21
N ALA A 562 6.32 29.59 -10.91
CA ALA A 562 6.80 29.96 -12.23
C ALA A 562 5.65 30.04 -13.25
N ILE A 563 4.73 29.07 -13.24
CA ILE A 563 3.53 29.07 -14.07
C ILE A 563 2.65 30.29 -13.77
N LEU A 564 2.42 30.59 -12.48
CA LEU A 564 1.65 31.75 -12.04
C LEU A 564 2.29 33.05 -12.54
N MET A 565 3.61 33.23 -12.35
CA MET A 565 4.32 34.45 -12.76
C MET A 565 4.29 34.64 -14.29
N ALA A 566 4.56 33.58 -15.06
CA ALA A 566 4.49 33.63 -16.52
C ALA A 566 3.10 34.06 -17.01
N LYS A 567 2.03 33.55 -16.39
CA LYS A 567 0.65 33.93 -16.73
C LYS A 567 0.30 35.35 -16.27
N LEU A 568 0.77 35.79 -15.10
CA LEU A 568 0.53 37.17 -14.65
C LEU A 568 1.26 38.18 -15.55
N ASN A 569 2.53 37.95 -15.89
CA ASN A 569 3.25 38.77 -16.86
C ASN A 569 2.56 38.76 -18.23
N ALA A 570 2.00 37.62 -18.67
CA ALA A 570 1.20 37.55 -19.90
C ALA A 570 -0.14 38.31 -19.81
N ALA A 571 -0.77 38.40 -18.63
CA ALA A 571 -2.04 39.09 -18.44
C ALA A 571 -1.91 40.62 -18.36
N PHE A 572 -0.81 41.13 -17.82
CA PHE A 572 -0.64 42.56 -17.48
C PHE A 572 0.40 43.27 -18.36
N LYS A 573 0.17 44.54 -18.67
CA LYS A 573 1.09 45.37 -19.47
C LYS A 573 2.46 45.50 -18.79
N PRO A 574 3.57 45.49 -19.55
CA PRO A 574 4.92 45.72 -19.00
C PRO A 574 5.05 47.10 -18.35
N ILE A 575 6.07 47.27 -17.52
CA ILE A 575 6.46 48.55 -16.94
C ILE A 575 7.51 49.20 -17.86
N SER A 576 7.47 50.53 -18.00
CA SER A 576 8.52 51.28 -18.70
C SER A 576 9.66 51.61 -17.74
N THR A 577 10.86 51.13 -18.07
CA THR A 577 12.09 51.49 -17.34
C THR A 577 12.51 52.94 -17.64
N PRO A 578 13.39 53.55 -16.83
CA PRO A 578 13.93 54.89 -17.09
C PRO A 578 14.57 55.05 -18.48
N ASP A 579 15.11 53.95 -19.05
CA ASP A 579 15.69 53.90 -20.39
C ASP A 579 14.65 53.64 -21.50
N ASN A 580 13.36 53.72 -21.16
CA ASN A 580 12.22 53.52 -22.07
C ASN A 580 12.16 52.11 -22.70
N LYS A 581 12.78 51.11 -22.05
CA LYS A 581 12.66 49.70 -22.42
C LYS A 581 11.49 49.04 -21.67
N PRO A 582 10.66 48.24 -22.36
CA PRO A 582 9.62 47.46 -21.70
C PRO A 582 10.26 46.35 -20.87
N GLU A 583 9.88 46.27 -19.59
CA GLU A 583 10.24 45.19 -18.67
C GLU A 583 8.96 44.51 -18.19
N ASP A 584 8.99 43.18 -18.09
CA ASP A 584 7.86 42.42 -17.58
C ASP A 584 7.53 42.84 -16.14
N ARG A 585 6.24 43.00 -15.86
CA ARG A 585 5.75 43.80 -14.72
C ARG A 585 6.27 43.31 -13.36
N PHE A 586 6.48 42.00 -13.22
CA PHE A 586 6.85 41.39 -11.95
C PHE A 586 8.29 40.86 -11.93
N ASP A 587 9.04 40.97 -13.02
CA ASP A 587 10.37 40.36 -13.11
C ASP A 587 11.35 40.96 -12.10
N SER A 588 11.32 42.29 -11.95
CA SER A 588 12.15 43.02 -10.98
C SER A 588 11.86 42.67 -9.52
N LEU A 589 10.79 41.94 -9.21
CA LEU A 589 10.47 41.54 -7.84
C LEU A 589 11.28 40.35 -7.36
N PHE A 590 11.63 39.43 -8.28
CA PHE A 590 12.16 38.11 -7.93
C PHE A 590 13.48 37.76 -8.64
N HIS A 591 13.85 38.46 -9.73
CA HIS A 591 15.07 38.12 -10.49
C HIS A 591 16.32 38.80 -9.94
N ALA A 592 17.35 38.00 -9.70
CA ALA A 592 18.71 38.45 -9.47
C ALA A 592 19.46 38.55 -10.80
N ARG A 593 20.30 39.59 -10.94
CA ARG A 593 21.18 39.77 -12.08
C ARG A 593 22.56 39.23 -11.77
N ALA A 594 23.03 38.24 -12.51
CA ALA A 594 24.29 37.57 -12.27
C ALA A 594 25.01 37.16 -13.55
N HIS A 595 26.30 36.88 -13.44
CA HIS A 595 27.08 36.35 -14.54
C HIS A 595 28.08 35.31 -14.06
N ARG A 596 28.30 34.32 -14.91
CA ARG A 596 29.37 33.35 -14.76
C ARG A 596 30.66 33.88 -15.34
N LYS A 597 31.74 33.77 -14.57
CA LYS A 597 33.10 34.00 -15.08
C LYS A 597 33.62 32.70 -15.65
N SER A 598 33.80 32.64 -16.97
CA SER A 598 34.57 31.58 -17.63
C SER A 598 35.99 32.07 -17.86
N MET A 599 36.99 31.30 -17.43
CA MET A 599 38.39 31.60 -17.68
C MET A 599 38.90 30.69 -18.79
N GLU A 600 39.24 31.28 -19.94
CA GLU A 600 39.94 30.58 -21.01
C GLU A 600 41.36 31.14 -21.15
N THR A 601 42.35 30.27 -21.03
CA THR A 601 43.74 30.65 -21.31
C THR A 601 43.93 30.64 -22.82
N ASN A 602 44.18 31.82 -23.41
CA ASN A 602 44.48 31.91 -24.84
C ASN A 602 45.77 31.12 -25.15
N LYS A 603 45.63 30.06 -25.96
CA LYS A 603 46.71 29.09 -26.25
C LYS A 603 47.95 29.71 -26.93
N GLU A 604 47.80 30.85 -27.61
CA GLU A 604 48.90 31.49 -28.35
C GLU A 604 49.63 32.57 -27.55
N THR A 605 48.94 33.23 -26.62
CA THR A 605 49.48 34.37 -25.87
C THR A 605 49.71 34.09 -24.39
N GLY A 606 49.23 32.95 -23.87
CA GLY A 606 49.25 32.61 -22.45
C GLY A 606 48.43 33.56 -21.57
N LYS A 607 47.65 34.46 -22.18
CA LYS A 607 46.87 35.48 -21.49
C LYS A 607 45.50 34.91 -21.13
N GLU A 608 45.13 35.00 -19.87
CA GLU A 608 43.80 34.62 -19.40
C GLU A 608 42.76 35.60 -19.94
N VAL A 609 41.75 35.08 -20.65
CA VAL A 609 40.56 35.81 -21.08
C VAL A 609 39.43 35.42 -20.14
N ILE A 610 38.86 36.42 -19.46
CA ILE A 610 37.69 36.23 -18.60
C ILE A 610 36.46 36.59 -19.44
N GLU A 611 35.67 35.58 -19.80
CA GLU A 611 34.36 35.76 -20.42
C GLU A 611 33.29 35.85 -19.33
N ARG A 612 32.36 36.82 -19.47
CA ARG A 612 31.22 37.00 -18.57
C ARG A 612 29.95 36.55 -19.30
N ILE A 613 29.40 35.42 -18.88
CA ILE A 613 28.18 34.83 -19.46
C ILE A 613 27.01 35.18 -18.54
N PRO A 614 25.94 35.85 -19.00
CA PRO A 614 24.75 36.12 -18.19
C PRO A 614 24.14 34.84 -17.63
N GLU A 615 23.82 34.81 -16.34
CA GLU A 615 23.23 33.66 -15.63
C GLU A 615 22.27 34.17 -14.54
N ASP A 616 21.27 34.95 -14.96
CA ASP A 616 20.23 35.50 -14.08
C ASP A 616 19.35 34.37 -13.52
N PHE A 617 18.81 34.57 -12.32
CA PHE A 617 17.98 33.56 -11.64
C PHE A 617 16.87 34.20 -10.81
N SER A 618 15.71 33.54 -10.74
CA SER A 618 14.56 33.96 -9.90
C SER A 618 14.51 33.24 -8.55
N THR A 619 15.05 32.01 -8.49
CA THR A 619 15.06 31.17 -7.28
C THR A 619 16.44 30.55 -7.10
N LEU A 620 16.97 30.62 -5.88
CA LEU A 620 18.19 29.89 -5.50
C LEU A 620 17.84 28.44 -5.19
N LEU A 621 18.39 27.50 -5.96
CA LEU A 621 18.17 26.06 -5.77
C LEU A 621 19.32 25.48 -4.93
N LEU A 622 19.05 25.19 -3.66
CA LEU A 622 20.04 24.69 -2.71
C LEU A 622 19.87 23.18 -2.49
N ASN A 623 20.93 22.41 -2.72
CA ASN A 623 20.90 20.95 -2.62
C ASN A 623 21.08 20.48 -1.17
N VAL A 624 20.05 19.86 -0.58
CA VAL A 624 20.08 19.37 0.80
C VAL A 624 20.32 17.86 0.79
N VAL A 625 21.56 17.44 0.98
CA VAL A 625 21.96 16.01 1.04
C VAL A 625 21.70 15.46 2.46
N GLU A 626 22.48 14.52 2.99
CA GLU A 626 22.14 13.72 4.18
C GLU A 626 22.66 14.28 5.51
N GLU A 627 23.40 15.39 5.49
CA GLU A 627 24.04 15.95 6.68
C GLU A 627 23.38 17.25 7.16
N ASP A 628 23.32 17.43 8.49
CA ASP A 628 22.85 18.67 9.09
C ASP A 628 23.74 19.86 8.68
N ILE A 629 23.10 20.89 8.12
CA ILE A 629 23.80 22.01 7.46
C ILE A 629 23.08 23.33 7.72
N THR A 630 23.82 24.43 7.67
CA THR A 630 23.22 25.78 7.75
C THR A 630 22.83 26.27 6.36
N MET A 631 21.79 27.11 6.27
CA MET A 631 21.38 27.71 4.99
C MET A 631 22.52 28.54 4.38
N GLU A 632 23.31 29.22 5.20
CA GLU A 632 24.46 30.00 4.76
C GLU A 632 25.55 29.13 4.11
N GLU A 633 25.81 27.94 4.65
CA GLU A 633 26.75 26.99 4.05
C GLU A 633 26.25 26.44 2.70
N LEU A 634 24.94 26.18 2.59
CA LEU A 634 24.33 25.79 1.31
C LEU A 634 24.42 26.91 0.25
N ILE A 635 24.22 28.16 0.65
CA ILE A 635 24.38 29.32 -0.25
C ILE A 635 25.84 29.47 -0.66
N ASP A 636 26.78 29.24 0.25
CA ASP A 636 28.22 29.23 -0.08
C ASP A 636 28.54 28.18 -1.15
N GLU A 637 28.05 26.95 -0.99
CA GLU A 637 28.24 25.86 -1.97
C GLU A 637 27.65 26.21 -3.34
N TYR A 638 26.50 26.91 -3.38
CA TYR A 638 25.87 27.34 -4.62
C TYR A 638 26.73 28.33 -5.42
N PHE A 639 27.31 29.34 -4.75
CA PHE A 639 28.12 30.37 -5.42
C PHE A 639 29.58 29.96 -5.65
N GLU A 640 30.13 29.11 -4.77
CA GLU A 640 31.52 28.68 -4.76
C GLU A 640 31.65 27.14 -4.66
N PRO A 641 31.22 26.39 -5.70
CA PRO A 641 31.21 24.92 -5.67
C PRO A 641 32.62 24.32 -5.54
N HIS A 642 32.75 23.24 -4.78
CA HIS A 642 34.04 22.59 -4.45
C HIS A 642 34.61 21.79 -5.64
N GLU A 643 35.94 21.63 -5.70
CA GLU A 643 36.65 20.93 -6.80
C GLU A 643 36.20 19.46 -7.02
N LYS A 644 35.61 18.81 -6.01
CA LYS A 644 35.11 17.43 -6.09
C LYS A 644 33.71 17.32 -6.72
N ASP A 645 32.87 18.35 -6.61
CA ASP A 645 31.55 18.37 -7.26
C ASP A 645 31.68 18.56 -8.77
N VAL A 646 32.74 19.27 -9.19
CA VAL A 646 33.16 19.34 -10.59
C VAL A 646 33.47 17.94 -11.15
N GLU A 647 34.00 17.01 -10.34
CA GLU A 647 34.22 15.61 -10.75
C GLU A 647 32.95 14.77 -10.83
N ARG A 648 31.94 15.07 -10.01
CA ARG A 648 30.63 14.44 -10.09
C ARG A 648 29.93 14.81 -11.39
N VAL A 649 30.04 16.08 -11.81
CA VAL A 649 29.62 16.55 -13.14
C VAL A 649 30.39 15.86 -14.28
N LYS A 650 31.68 15.50 -14.11
CA LYS A 650 32.44 14.70 -15.11
C LYS A 650 31.77 13.36 -15.43
N LYS A 651 31.14 12.70 -14.44
CA LYS A 651 30.42 11.43 -14.66
C LYS A 651 29.06 11.63 -15.32
N GLU A 652 28.33 12.68 -14.94
CA GLU A 652 26.97 12.91 -15.45
C GLU A 652 26.95 13.50 -16.87
N SER A 653 27.96 14.31 -17.23
CA SER A 653 28.10 14.87 -18.58
C SER A 653 28.63 13.88 -19.62
N ASN A 654 29.32 12.82 -19.19
CA ASN A 654 29.74 11.73 -20.08
C ASN A 654 28.61 10.73 -20.39
N ASP A 655 27.58 10.63 -19.53
CA ASP A 655 26.44 9.73 -19.74
C ASP A 655 25.28 10.38 -20.52
N ASN A 656 25.27 11.71 -20.71
CA ASN A 656 24.21 12.45 -21.40
C ASN A 656 24.45 12.68 -22.91
N HIS A 657 25.30 11.88 -23.57
CA HIS A 657 25.43 11.89 -25.03
C HIS A 657 24.37 11.05 -25.76
N GLN A 658 23.13 11.02 -25.26
CA GLN A 658 21.95 10.70 -26.05
C GLN A 658 20.79 11.60 -25.61
N ASN A 659 20.34 12.45 -26.54
CA ASN A 659 19.12 13.28 -26.51
C ASN A 659 19.29 14.75 -26.08
N HIS A 660 19.88 15.55 -26.97
CA HIS A 660 19.34 16.86 -27.36
C HIS A 660 19.92 17.26 -28.73
N GLU A 661 19.10 17.25 -29.79
CA GLU A 661 19.48 17.79 -31.11
C GLU A 661 19.22 19.32 -31.15
N GLY A 662 20.14 20.07 -31.77
CA GLY A 662 19.97 21.52 -31.94
C GLY A 662 21.11 22.34 -32.57
N ILE A 663 21.73 21.87 -33.66
CA ILE A 663 22.34 22.65 -34.77
C ILE A 663 23.62 23.50 -34.49
N GLY A 664 24.74 22.98 -35.01
CA GLY A 664 25.75 23.73 -35.79
C GLY A 664 27.03 24.17 -35.07
N ASP A 665 28.14 23.42 -35.23
CA ASP A 665 29.26 23.84 -36.10
C ASP A 665 30.34 22.74 -36.22
N SER A 666 31.19 22.91 -37.22
CA SER A 666 32.07 21.94 -37.87
C SER A 666 33.06 21.15 -37.00
N LEU A 667 33.28 19.91 -37.45
CA LEU A 667 34.34 18.96 -37.06
C LEU A 667 35.75 19.59 -37.12
N THR A 668 36.46 19.62 -35.99
CA THR A 668 37.93 19.52 -35.96
C THR A 668 38.40 18.67 -34.77
N ASN A 669 39.17 17.64 -35.08
CA ASN A 669 39.93 16.81 -34.15
C ASN A 669 40.88 17.65 -33.28
N GLU A 670 40.94 17.38 -31.97
CA GLU A 670 42.15 16.95 -31.25
C GLU A 670 41.85 16.73 -29.76
N ASP A 671 42.14 15.51 -29.28
CA ASP A 671 42.10 15.07 -27.90
C ASP A 671 43.11 15.83 -27.03
N GLN A 672 42.61 16.70 -26.15
CA GLN A 672 43.27 17.06 -24.89
C GLN A 672 42.20 17.25 -23.80
N PRO A 673 42.42 16.80 -22.55
CA PRO A 673 41.49 17.02 -21.47
C PRO A 673 41.40 18.53 -21.19
N ARG A 674 40.32 19.17 -21.66
CA ARG A 674 39.97 20.53 -21.24
C ARG A 674 39.62 20.47 -19.76
N ILE A 675 40.43 21.14 -18.92
CA ILE A 675 40.08 21.44 -17.54
C ILE A 675 38.77 22.25 -17.59
N PRO A 676 37.65 21.79 -17.01
CA PRO A 676 36.43 22.59 -17.01
C PRO A 676 36.67 23.86 -16.17
N PRO A 677 36.21 25.04 -16.65
CA PRO A 677 36.44 26.29 -15.95
C PRO A 677 35.76 26.27 -14.58
N ARG A 678 36.43 26.83 -13.56
CA ARG A 678 35.83 27.06 -12.23
C ARG A 678 34.53 27.84 -12.39
N ARG A 679 33.38 27.22 -12.12
CA ARG A 679 32.07 27.86 -12.23
C ARG A 679 31.87 28.81 -11.04
N HIS A 680 32.24 30.07 -11.23
CA HIS A 680 32.03 31.13 -10.25
C HIS A 680 30.89 32.03 -10.72
N ILE A 681 29.77 32.03 -9.97
CA ILE A 681 28.65 32.94 -10.22
C ILE A 681 28.92 34.22 -9.42
N ALA A 682 28.97 35.35 -10.13
CA ALA A 682 29.13 36.66 -9.51
C ALA A 682 27.83 37.46 -9.67
N VAL A 683 27.21 37.83 -8.55
CA VAL A 683 25.95 38.55 -8.54
C VAL A 683 26.22 40.05 -8.64
N THR A 684 25.44 40.73 -9.48
CA THR A 684 25.51 42.18 -9.65
C THR A 684 24.37 42.89 -8.92
N GLU A 685 23.20 42.27 -8.85
CA GLU A 685 22.05 42.80 -8.14
C GLU A 685 21.16 41.66 -7.66
N PHE A 686 20.73 41.71 -6.39
CA PHE A 686 19.71 40.80 -5.84
C PHE A 686 18.31 41.42 -5.94
N PRO A 687 17.24 40.61 -6.00
CA PRO A 687 15.86 41.07 -6.05
C PRO A 687 15.36 41.61 -4.69
N PRO A 688 14.31 42.42 -4.62
CA PRO A 688 13.70 42.82 -3.35
C PRO A 688 13.08 41.65 -2.57
N VAL A 689 12.63 40.60 -3.28
CA VAL A 689 12.11 39.36 -2.69
C VAL A 689 12.96 38.19 -3.18
N LEU A 690 13.76 37.63 -2.28
CA LEU A 690 14.66 36.51 -2.55
C LEU A 690 13.96 35.19 -2.26
N GLN A 691 13.90 34.32 -3.26
CA GLN A 691 13.29 33.00 -3.17
C GLN A 691 14.37 31.92 -3.11
N ILE A 692 14.24 30.98 -2.17
CA ILE A 692 15.20 29.90 -1.94
C ILE A 692 14.46 28.57 -1.88
N GLN A 693 14.74 27.66 -2.80
CA GLN A 693 14.21 26.29 -2.78
C GLN A 693 15.23 25.34 -2.16
N LEU A 694 14.79 24.55 -1.18
CA LEU A 694 15.57 23.49 -0.56
C LEU A 694 15.29 22.17 -1.28
N MET A 695 16.19 21.76 -2.17
CA MET A 695 16.10 20.53 -2.95
C MET A 695 16.40 19.33 -2.07
N ARG A 696 15.34 18.70 -1.55
CA ARG A 696 15.42 17.51 -0.68
C ARG A 696 15.21 16.20 -1.41
N THR A 697 14.58 16.21 -2.58
CA THR A 697 14.32 14.99 -3.33
C THR A 697 15.53 14.66 -4.19
N HIS A 698 16.15 13.50 -3.93
CA HIS A 698 17.33 13.00 -4.63
C HIS A 698 17.06 11.65 -5.26
N PHE A 699 17.75 11.34 -6.35
CA PHE A 699 17.65 10.03 -7.01
C PHE A 699 18.81 9.13 -6.60
N ASN A 700 18.51 8.03 -5.92
CA ASN A 700 19.49 7.01 -5.61
C ASN A 700 19.71 6.12 -6.85
N ARG A 701 20.82 6.37 -7.57
CA ARG A 701 21.19 5.62 -8.78
C ARG A 701 21.44 4.13 -8.54
N SER A 702 21.84 3.73 -7.33
CA SER A 702 22.12 2.31 -7.02
C SER A 702 20.82 1.51 -6.80
N HIS A 703 19.79 2.13 -6.24
CA HIS A 703 18.49 1.51 -5.99
C HIS A 703 17.41 1.92 -7.02
N MET A 704 17.75 2.76 -8.00
CA MET A 704 16.84 3.33 -9.01
C MET A 704 15.55 3.92 -8.40
N THR A 705 15.67 4.56 -7.24
CA THR A 705 14.55 5.09 -6.46
C THR A 705 14.81 6.52 -6.03
N SER A 706 13.76 7.34 -6.01
CA SER A 706 13.79 8.69 -5.43
C SER A 706 13.64 8.61 -3.91
N TYR A 707 14.38 9.44 -3.19
CA TYR A 707 14.26 9.58 -1.74
C TYR A 707 14.24 11.05 -1.34
N LYS A 708 13.63 11.35 -0.20
CA LYS A 708 13.59 12.69 0.40
C LYS A 708 14.61 12.75 1.54
N SER A 709 15.53 13.71 1.46
CA SER A 709 16.46 13.98 2.54
C SER A 709 15.73 14.53 3.76
N ASN A 710 16.02 13.91 4.92
CA ASN A 710 15.56 14.35 6.23
C ASN A 710 16.61 15.20 6.96
N ALA A 711 17.70 15.58 6.30
CA ALA A 711 18.77 16.37 6.89
C ALA A 711 18.25 17.73 7.36
N ARG A 712 18.80 18.21 8.48
CA ARG A 712 18.27 19.38 9.18
C ARG A 712 18.95 20.62 8.62
N VAL A 713 18.15 21.56 8.13
CA VAL A 713 18.65 22.86 7.66
C VAL A 713 18.36 23.93 8.69
N SER A 714 19.40 24.57 9.21
CA SER A 714 19.27 25.75 10.08
C SER A 714 18.95 26.98 9.23
N ILE A 715 17.75 27.56 9.41
CA ILE A 715 17.26 28.70 8.63
C ILE A 715 17.44 29.98 9.46
N PRO A 716 18.30 30.94 9.05
CA PRO A 716 18.51 32.17 9.78
C PRO A 716 17.36 33.16 9.60
N LYS A 717 17.08 33.98 10.61
CA LYS A 717 16.12 35.08 10.47
C LYS A 717 16.58 36.17 9.51
N ARG A 718 17.91 36.35 9.41
CA ARG A 718 18.55 37.41 8.65
C ARG A 718 19.64 36.83 7.78
N LEU A 719 19.62 37.21 6.50
CA LEU A 719 20.65 36.87 5.52
C LEU A 719 21.38 38.13 5.06
N HIS A 720 22.70 38.06 5.06
CA HIS A 720 23.57 39.09 4.49
C HIS A 720 24.09 38.60 3.14
N MET A 721 23.52 39.13 2.05
CA MET A 721 23.85 38.70 0.69
C MET A 721 24.98 39.51 0.04
N ASP A 722 25.42 40.59 0.69
CA ASP A 722 26.48 41.47 0.17
C ASP A 722 27.81 40.76 -0.10
N GLN A 723 28.09 39.71 0.68
CA GLN A 723 29.28 38.88 0.52
C GLN A 723 29.34 38.12 -0.82
N TYR A 724 28.25 38.07 -1.59
CA TYR A 724 28.19 37.45 -2.93
C TYR A 724 28.09 38.48 -4.07
N LEU A 725 28.03 39.78 -3.74
CA LEU A 725 27.96 40.86 -4.72
C LEU A 725 29.34 41.23 -5.28
N GLU A 726 29.38 41.57 -6.57
CA GLU A 726 30.54 42.27 -7.12
C GLU A 726 30.62 43.69 -6.59
N SER A 727 31.71 44.01 -5.88
CA SER A 727 32.00 45.38 -5.45
C SER A 727 33.09 46.01 -6.32
N SER A 728 32.83 47.23 -6.80
CA SER A 728 33.85 48.09 -7.39
C SER A 728 34.66 48.88 -6.36
N HIS A 729 34.24 48.89 -5.08
CA HIS A 729 34.94 49.55 -3.98
C HIS A 729 36.05 48.62 -3.45
N GLU A 730 37.30 49.09 -3.48
CA GLU A 730 38.49 48.28 -3.15
C GLU A 730 38.45 47.72 -1.72
N GLU A 731 37.99 48.51 -0.75
CA GLU A 731 37.86 48.03 0.63
C GLU A 731 36.86 46.89 0.74
N ASN A 732 35.67 47.02 0.13
CA ASN A 732 34.63 45.99 0.16
C ASN A 732 35.08 44.75 -0.62
N ALA A 733 35.78 44.92 -1.74
CA ALA A 733 36.38 43.80 -2.48
C ALA A 733 37.41 43.04 -1.63
N ASN A 734 38.22 43.75 -0.83
CA ASN A 734 39.15 43.13 0.11
C ASN A 734 38.44 42.43 1.27
N ARG A 735 37.33 42.99 1.78
CA ARG A 735 36.47 42.35 2.80
C ARG A 735 35.87 41.04 2.28
N ILE A 736 35.25 41.08 1.09
CA ILE A 736 34.69 39.90 0.41
C ILE A 736 35.77 38.83 0.18
N LYS A 737 36.98 39.23 -0.21
CA LYS A 737 38.11 38.30 -0.36
C LYS A 737 38.50 37.63 0.96
N ARG A 738 38.48 38.34 2.09
CA ARG A 738 38.73 37.74 3.42
C ARG A 738 37.63 36.76 3.81
N ILE A 739 36.37 37.18 3.64
CA ILE A 739 35.19 36.34 3.92
C ILE A 739 35.29 35.02 3.15
N ARG A 740 35.63 35.10 1.85
CA ARG A 740 35.85 33.92 1.01
C ARG A 740 36.92 32.97 1.57
N LEU A 741 38.08 33.50 1.95
CA LEU A 741 39.15 32.68 2.54
C LEU A 741 38.70 32.01 3.85
N TRP A 742 37.91 32.69 4.67
CA TRP A 742 37.35 32.10 5.89
C TRP A 742 36.28 31.04 5.59
N LYS A 743 35.47 31.20 4.55
CA LYS A 743 34.52 30.17 4.08
C LYS A 743 35.22 28.92 3.58
N GLU A 744 36.29 29.08 2.81
CA GLU A 744 37.13 27.97 2.34
C GLU A 744 37.77 27.22 3.52
N GLU A 745 38.27 27.94 4.54
CA GLU A 745 38.81 27.34 5.76
C GLU A 745 37.72 26.63 6.59
N ARG A 746 36.53 27.23 6.73
CA ARG A 746 35.39 26.66 7.44
C ARG A 746 34.95 25.34 6.81
N THR A 747 34.88 25.31 5.49
CA THR A 747 34.56 24.10 4.71
C THR A 747 35.61 23.02 4.92
N ARG A 748 36.91 23.38 4.94
CA ARG A 748 38.00 22.43 5.24
C ARG A 748 37.88 21.86 6.66
N CYS A 749 37.58 22.69 7.66
CA CYS A 749 37.35 22.24 9.03
C CYS A 749 36.13 21.30 9.12
N ARG A 750 35.05 21.59 8.38
CA ARG A 750 33.85 20.73 8.31
C ARG A 750 34.16 19.36 7.72
N HIS A 751 34.86 19.31 6.59
CA HIS A 751 35.27 18.03 5.99
C HIS A 751 36.17 17.21 6.93
N ALA A 752 37.07 17.87 7.67
CA ALA A 752 37.89 17.20 8.67
C ALA A 752 37.02 16.62 9.80
N LEU A 753 36.04 17.37 10.30
CA LEU A 753 35.11 16.92 11.34
C LEU A 753 34.28 15.71 10.89
N ASN A 754 33.70 15.75 9.69
CA ASN A 754 32.90 14.64 9.16
C ASN A 754 33.74 13.37 8.98
N LYS A 755 34.99 13.53 8.54
CA LYS A 755 35.94 12.41 8.45
C LYS A 755 36.18 11.77 9.82
N ILE A 756 36.43 12.58 10.87
CA ILE A 756 36.63 12.08 12.23
C ILE A 756 35.39 11.33 12.72
N LYS A 757 34.18 11.89 12.52
CA LYS A 757 32.91 11.23 12.89
C LYS A 757 32.71 9.90 12.20
N LEU A 758 32.98 9.82 10.89
CA LEU A 758 32.85 8.59 10.11
C LEU A 758 33.86 7.52 10.56
N GLU A 759 35.11 7.91 10.80
CA GLU A 759 36.14 7.00 11.32
C GLU A 759 35.74 6.42 12.69
N ARG A 760 35.15 7.25 13.56
CA ARG A 760 34.61 6.83 14.86
C ARG A 760 33.43 5.86 14.73
N GLU A 761 32.47 6.14 13.83
CA GLU A 761 31.33 5.24 13.58
C GLU A 761 31.79 3.87 13.06
N ILE A 762 32.72 3.85 12.11
CA ILE A 762 33.32 2.61 11.60
C ILE A 762 34.03 1.85 12.73
N ALA A 763 34.79 2.54 13.58
CA ALA A 763 35.47 1.91 14.71
C ALA A 763 34.49 1.32 15.75
N ILE A 764 33.33 1.96 15.97
CA ILE A 764 32.28 1.44 16.84
C ILE A 764 31.66 0.17 16.23
N GLU A 765 31.35 0.16 14.93
CA GLU A 765 30.78 -1.03 14.28
C GLU A 765 31.76 -2.20 14.20
N LEU A 766 33.05 -1.94 13.95
CA LEU A 766 34.08 -2.99 13.97
C LEU A 766 34.20 -3.65 15.37
N LYS A 767 34.08 -2.87 16.45
CA LYS A 767 34.07 -3.41 17.82
C LYS A 767 32.86 -4.31 18.09
N LYS A 768 31.69 -4.02 17.50
CA LYS A 768 30.50 -4.88 17.64
C LYS A 768 30.67 -6.25 16.96
N PHE A 769 31.50 -6.34 15.92
CA PHE A 769 31.81 -7.61 15.25
C PHE A 769 32.87 -8.44 15.99
N GLU A 770 33.75 -7.83 16.78
CA GLU A 770 34.78 -8.53 17.55
C GLU A 770 34.25 -9.21 18.84
N GLU A 771 33.05 -8.84 19.33
CA GLU A 771 32.46 -9.36 20.56
C GLU A 771 31.59 -10.64 20.39
N ILE A 772 31.78 -11.44 19.34
CA ILE A 772 31.18 -12.79 19.22
C ILE A 772 32.13 -13.82 19.85
N PRO A 773 31.82 -14.46 20.99
CA PRO A 773 32.76 -15.38 21.63
C PRO A 773 32.78 -16.73 20.89
N ALA A 774 33.95 -17.10 20.36
CA ALA A 774 34.27 -18.49 20.06
C ALA A 774 34.44 -19.26 21.40
N GLN A 775 33.51 -20.14 21.73
CA GLN A 775 33.71 -21.15 22.78
C GLN A 775 34.24 -22.44 22.15
N SER A 776 35.53 -22.69 22.33
CA SER A 776 36.12 -24.02 22.42
C SER A 776 36.35 -24.33 23.90
N ASP A 777 35.91 -25.51 24.32
CA ASP A 777 36.10 -26.09 25.65
C ASP A 777 37.55 -26.02 26.14
N ASP A 778 37.76 -25.59 27.39
CA ASP A 778 38.51 -26.40 28.34
C ASP A 778 38.35 -25.93 29.80
N GLN A 779 38.29 -26.94 30.66
CA GLN A 779 37.93 -26.93 32.07
C GLN A 779 39.06 -26.45 33.00
N GLN A 780 38.72 -25.83 34.15
CA GLN A 780 38.91 -26.40 35.51
C GLN A 780 39.06 -25.33 36.62
N PHE A 781 38.17 -25.45 37.63
CA PHE A 781 38.38 -25.35 39.10
C PHE A 781 39.25 -24.20 39.66
N ASN A 782 38.73 -23.33 40.53
CA ASN A 782 38.51 -23.70 41.94
C ASN A 782 37.61 -22.71 42.71
N SER A 783 36.85 -23.30 43.63
CA SER A 783 35.96 -22.72 44.63
C SER A 783 36.71 -22.07 45.80
N THR A 784 36.21 -20.97 46.40
CA THR A 784 35.72 -20.89 47.81
C THR A 784 35.29 -19.48 48.26
N SER A 785 33.99 -19.37 48.56
CA SER A 785 33.29 -18.73 49.71
C SER A 785 34.00 -17.75 50.67
N ALA A 786 33.36 -16.59 50.93
CA ALA A 786 32.80 -16.11 52.24
C ALA A 786 32.71 -14.55 52.26
N LEU A 787 31.50 -13.94 52.32
CA LEU A 787 30.85 -13.30 53.51
C LEU A 787 31.70 -12.12 54.09
N GLN A 788 31.29 -10.84 54.13
CA GLN A 788 30.06 -10.18 54.58
C GLN A 788 29.97 -8.70 54.10
N PRO A 789 28.78 -8.05 54.17
CA PRO A 789 28.55 -6.62 53.89
C PRO A 789 28.33 -5.76 55.16
N GLU A 790 28.69 -4.46 55.12
CA GLU A 790 28.38 -3.45 56.16
C GLU A 790 27.44 -2.32 55.66
N LEU A 791 26.29 -2.25 56.34
CA LEU A 791 25.41 -1.13 56.78
C LEU A 791 25.64 0.32 56.26
N GLN A 792 24.65 0.95 55.57
CA GLN A 792 23.55 1.87 56.04
C GLN A 792 23.87 3.38 55.92
N PRO A 793 22.91 4.34 56.06
CA PRO A 793 21.43 4.39 55.90
C PRO A 793 21.01 5.55 54.92
N GLY A 794 19.77 5.87 54.51
CA GLY A 794 18.40 5.65 54.96
C GLY A 794 17.68 7.00 55.19
N THR A 795 16.55 7.27 54.54
CA THR A 795 15.44 8.05 55.14
C THR A 795 14.11 7.66 54.46
N GLN A 796 13.12 7.42 55.32
CA GLN A 796 11.81 6.82 55.08
C GLN A 796 10.70 7.89 55.03
N SER A 797 9.53 7.54 54.49
CA SER A 797 8.33 7.47 55.34
C SER A 797 7.24 6.62 54.69
N ALA A 798 6.52 5.88 55.52
CA ALA A 798 5.68 4.72 55.21
C ALA A 798 4.26 4.91 55.76
N THR A 799 3.30 4.09 55.32
CA THR A 799 2.41 3.30 56.23
C THR A 799 1.56 2.24 55.46
N GLN A 800 1.69 0.97 55.88
CA GLN A 800 0.75 -0.17 55.74
C GLN A 800 0.21 -0.50 57.18
N PRO A 801 -0.26 -1.71 57.63
CA PRO A 801 -0.61 -3.02 56.99
C PRO A 801 -1.80 -3.81 57.63
N GLU A 802 -2.05 -5.06 57.17
CA GLU A 802 -2.20 -6.34 57.94
C GLU A 802 -3.23 -7.35 57.29
N ALA A 803 -3.13 -8.70 57.29
CA ALA A 803 -2.06 -9.73 57.23
C ALA A 803 -2.66 -11.19 57.26
N HIS A 804 -2.33 -12.04 56.25
CA HIS A 804 -1.78 -13.45 56.26
C HIS A 804 -2.40 -14.66 57.04
N PRO A 805 -2.04 -15.98 56.80
CA PRO A 805 -0.77 -16.54 56.23
C PRO A 805 -0.78 -17.81 55.29
N GLU A 806 0.37 -18.00 54.59
CA GLU A 806 1.22 -19.21 54.27
C GLU A 806 0.70 -20.44 53.45
N THR A 807 1.37 -20.97 52.40
CA THR A 807 2.71 -21.61 52.37
C THR A 807 3.32 -21.77 50.93
N GLN A 808 4.65 -21.92 50.86
CA GLN A 808 5.72 -21.98 49.82
C GLN A 808 5.71 -23.09 48.71
N PRO A 809 6.71 -23.20 47.77
CA PRO A 809 7.49 -22.15 47.03
C PRO A 809 7.85 -22.47 45.53
N GLU A 810 8.56 -21.51 44.90
CA GLU A 810 9.60 -21.58 43.82
C GLU A 810 9.30 -21.22 42.33
N THR A 811 9.74 -19.98 42.00
CA THR A 811 10.49 -19.45 40.82
C THR A 811 9.96 -19.45 39.36
N GLN A 812 10.04 -18.25 38.77
CA GLN A 812 9.76 -17.78 37.40
C GLN A 812 10.93 -18.06 36.42
N PRO A 813 11.00 -17.42 35.24
CA PRO A 813 10.13 -17.43 34.05
C PRO A 813 10.94 -17.85 32.80
N GLU A 814 10.29 -18.14 31.66
CA GLU A 814 11.01 -18.01 30.39
C GLU A 814 10.11 -17.77 29.18
N THR A 815 10.69 -16.96 28.32
CA THR A 815 10.37 -16.50 26.98
C THR A 815 10.15 -17.61 25.95
N GLN A 816 9.55 -17.15 24.84
CA GLN A 816 9.39 -17.78 23.52
C GLN A 816 10.44 -18.83 23.13
N PRO A 817 10.02 -19.79 22.30
CA PRO A 817 10.91 -20.31 21.27
C PRO A 817 10.30 -20.19 19.86
N GLU A 818 11.17 -19.77 18.93
CA GLU A 818 11.21 -20.20 17.52
C GLU A 818 11.28 -21.76 17.46
N THR A 819 11.02 -22.50 16.39
CA THR A 819 11.43 -22.39 14.99
C THR A 819 10.76 -23.57 14.21
N GLN A 820 10.91 -23.57 12.88
CA GLN A 820 11.16 -24.73 11.99
C GLN A 820 10.08 -25.19 11.00
N LEU A 821 10.39 -24.81 9.75
CA LEU A 821 10.21 -25.51 8.48
C LEU A 821 10.46 -27.04 8.55
N GLY A 822 9.68 -27.78 7.77
CA GLY A 822 9.97 -29.15 7.34
C GLY A 822 10.67 -29.20 5.96
N THR A 823 11.86 -29.82 5.97
CA THR A 823 12.57 -30.65 4.97
C THR A 823 11.76 -31.27 3.81
N GLN A 824 12.28 -31.67 2.63
CA GLN A 824 13.55 -31.61 1.90
C GLN A 824 13.34 -32.50 0.64
N GLU A 825 13.86 -32.17 -0.55
CA GLU A 825 14.42 -33.19 -1.48
C GLU A 825 15.28 -32.61 -2.62
N TYR A 826 16.34 -33.38 -2.92
CA TYR A 826 17.55 -33.12 -3.72
C TYR A 826 17.34 -33.05 -5.24
N ILE A 827 18.11 -32.18 -5.94
CA ILE A 827 18.74 -32.49 -7.25
C ILE A 827 20.14 -31.83 -7.35
N LEU A 828 21.13 -32.63 -7.75
CA LEU A 828 22.54 -32.29 -8.01
C LEU A 828 22.74 -31.50 -9.32
N GLY A 829 23.69 -30.56 -9.35
CA GLY A 829 24.19 -29.98 -10.61
C GLY A 829 25.22 -28.85 -10.46
N GLU A 830 26.50 -29.23 -10.57
CA GLU A 830 27.67 -28.53 -11.15
C GLU A 830 28.15 -27.13 -10.66
N ALA A 831 29.48 -27.06 -10.43
CA ALA A 831 30.24 -25.90 -9.97
C ALA A 831 30.74 -24.99 -11.13
N PRO A 832 30.94 -23.69 -10.91
CA PRO A 832 31.77 -22.84 -11.76
C PRO A 832 33.18 -22.57 -11.17
N PRO A 833 34.15 -22.13 -11.99
CA PRO A 833 35.58 -22.31 -11.76
C PRO A 833 36.29 -21.13 -11.05
N GLU A 834 37.47 -21.44 -10.50
CA GLU A 834 38.48 -20.52 -9.95
C GLU A 834 39.03 -19.54 -11.00
N VAL A 835 39.36 -18.32 -10.57
CA VAL A 835 40.31 -17.42 -11.27
C VAL A 835 41.23 -16.73 -10.26
N ASP A 836 42.51 -16.68 -10.66
CA ASP A 836 43.76 -16.39 -9.97
C ASP A 836 43.85 -15.22 -8.97
N VAL A 837 44.53 -15.49 -7.86
CA VAL A 837 45.14 -14.49 -6.97
C VAL A 837 46.62 -14.37 -7.34
N LEU A 838 47.06 -13.18 -7.77
CA LEU A 838 48.48 -12.84 -7.89
C LEU A 838 48.93 -11.97 -6.71
N GLU A 839 50.15 -12.27 -6.29
CA GLU A 839 50.87 -11.91 -5.06
C GLU A 839 50.96 -10.40 -4.76
N ILE A 840 50.86 -10.05 -3.47
CA ILE A 840 51.50 -8.84 -2.93
C ILE A 840 52.42 -9.25 -1.79
N GLU A 841 53.69 -8.88 -1.97
CA GLU A 841 54.83 -9.16 -1.11
C GLU A 841 54.63 -8.69 0.33
N THR A 842 54.94 -9.58 1.27
CA THR A 842 55.17 -9.28 2.68
C THR A 842 56.31 -8.28 2.85
N ILE A 843 56.00 -7.06 3.29
CA ILE A 843 56.96 -6.17 3.93
C ILE A 843 56.70 -6.21 5.44
N THR A 844 57.58 -6.90 6.15
CA THR A 844 57.65 -6.90 7.62
C THR A 844 58.28 -5.59 8.10
N PHE A 845 57.66 -4.95 9.09
CA PHE A 845 58.30 -3.94 9.93
C PHE A 845 58.09 -4.29 11.42
N PRO A 846 59.06 -3.94 12.28
CA PRO A 846 59.32 -4.61 13.54
C PRO A 846 58.31 -4.23 14.63
N ALA A 847 58.11 -5.16 15.57
CA ALA A 847 57.30 -4.95 16.76
C ALA A 847 57.81 -3.74 17.56
N PRO A 848 56.94 -2.77 17.90
CA PRO A 848 57.20 -1.87 19.02
C PRO A 848 56.78 -2.59 20.31
N GLU A 849 57.74 -2.73 21.21
CA GLU A 849 57.52 -3.04 22.61
C GLU A 849 56.75 -1.87 23.27
N ASN A 850 55.46 -2.05 23.53
CA ASN A 850 54.74 -1.59 24.72
C ASN A 850 53.24 -1.93 24.61
N PRO A 851 52.57 -2.32 25.71
CA PRO A 851 51.16 -2.63 25.68
C PRO A 851 50.38 -1.33 25.51
N VAL A 852 49.64 -1.19 24.41
CA VAL A 852 48.69 -0.08 24.26
C VAL A 852 47.54 -0.34 25.24
N THR A 853 47.51 0.55 26.22
CA THR A 853 46.47 0.79 27.22
C THR A 853 45.16 1.22 26.55
N ASN A 854 44.05 1.12 27.31
CA ASN A 854 42.73 1.73 27.07
C ASN A 854 42.79 3.24 26.73
N GLY A 855 43.25 3.63 25.53
CA GLY A 855 43.54 5.04 25.19
C GLY A 855 42.90 5.58 23.91
N TYR A 856 42.26 4.75 23.08
CA TYR A 856 41.88 5.17 21.72
C TYR A 856 40.58 5.97 21.59
N VAL A 857 39.81 6.18 22.67
CA VAL A 857 38.54 6.94 22.60
C VAL A 857 38.73 8.42 22.97
N GLY A 858 39.81 8.77 23.69
CA GLY A 858 40.04 10.14 24.18
C GLY A 858 40.71 11.11 23.20
N SER A 859 41.34 10.62 22.12
CA SER A 859 41.98 11.48 21.10
C SER A 859 41.00 12.08 20.10
N ASP A 860 39.95 11.33 19.77
CA ASP A 860 39.04 11.69 18.68
C ASP A 860 38.04 12.75 19.15
N GLU A 861 37.58 12.68 20.40
CA GLU A 861 36.68 13.68 21.01
C GLU A 861 37.34 15.06 21.11
N ALA A 862 38.62 15.11 21.50
CA ALA A 862 39.36 16.37 21.55
C ALA A 862 39.58 16.98 20.15
N ALA A 863 39.81 16.14 19.14
CA ALA A 863 39.95 16.58 17.75
C ALA A 863 38.61 17.08 17.17
N GLU A 864 37.49 16.41 17.48
CA GLU A 864 36.14 16.87 17.13
C GLU A 864 35.85 18.25 17.74
N GLU A 865 36.11 18.44 19.04
CA GLU A 865 35.88 19.69 19.76
C GLU A 865 36.74 20.83 19.18
N GLU A 866 37.99 20.55 18.81
CA GLU A 866 38.87 21.54 18.16
C GLU A 866 38.33 21.99 16.79
N GLN A 867 37.85 21.07 15.95
CA GLN A 867 37.27 21.43 14.65
C GLN A 867 35.97 22.22 14.82
N LEU A 868 35.10 21.84 15.76
CA LEU A 868 33.87 22.57 16.07
C LEU A 868 34.15 24.00 16.55
N ALA A 869 35.15 24.18 17.43
CA ALA A 869 35.56 25.50 17.89
C ALA A 869 36.08 26.40 16.75
N LYS A 870 36.85 25.84 15.81
CA LYS A 870 37.31 26.57 14.61
C LYS A 870 36.15 26.97 13.71
N ILE A 871 35.20 26.07 13.47
CA ILE A 871 34.00 26.36 12.66
C ILE A 871 33.19 27.50 13.30
N HIS A 872 33.02 27.48 14.62
CA HIS A 872 32.31 28.53 15.35
C HIS A 872 33.02 29.89 15.26
N ASP A 873 34.34 29.93 15.48
CA ASP A 873 35.15 31.16 15.37
C ASP A 873 35.13 31.75 13.94
N LEU A 874 35.29 30.91 12.91
CA LEU A 874 35.23 31.33 11.52
C LEU A 874 33.84 31.86 11.15
N THR A 875 32.77 31.21 11.62
CA THR A 875 31.39 31.66 11.38
C THR A 875 31.13 33.03 12.01
N ALA A 876 31.61 33.26 13.23
CA ALA A 876 31.50 34.57 13.89
C ALA A 876 32.23 35.67 13.11
N LYS A 877 33.47 35.40 12.64
CA LYS A 877 34.26 36.36 11.82
C LYS A 877 33.58 36.68 10.50
N ILE A 878 33.04 35.67 9.81
CA ILE A 878 32.30 35.85 8.55
C ILE A 878 31.08 36.74 8.79
N GLN A 879 30.32 36.49 9.86
CA GLN A 879 29.12 37.26 10.18
C GLN A 879 29.44 38.71 10.52
N GLU A 880 30.45 38.98 11.36
CA GLU A 880 30.89 40.33 11.73
C GLU A 880 31.31 41.14 10.50
N GLU A 881 32.17 40.59 9.64
CA GLU A 881 32.65 41.28 8.45
C GLU A 881 31.53 41.48 7.40
N SER A 882 30.54 40.58 7.34
CA SER A 882 29.40 40.70 6.43
C SER A 882 28.41 41.78 6.85
N MET A 883 28.22 42.00 8.16
CA MET A 883 27.32 43.04 8.68
C MET A 883 27.77 44.45 8.27
N ASP A 884 29.07 44.67 8.14
CA ASP A 884 29.64 45.97 7.77
C ASP A 884 29.46 46.36 6.29
N LEU A 885 29.03 45.42 5.42
CA LEU A 885 28.81 45.69 3.99
C LEU A 885 27.47 46.42 3.71
N GLY A 886 26.44 46.16 4.52
CA GLY A 886 25.29 47.02 4.79
C GLY A 886 24.30 47.36 3.65
N GLN A 887 24.31 46.67 2.50
CA GLN A 887 23.48 47.03 1.33
C GLN A 887 22.36 46.01 1.00
N SER A 888 22.57 44.73 1.32
CA SER A 888 21.70 43.62 0.91
C SER A 888 21.38 42.69 2.09
N GLU A 889 20.88 43.29 3.17
CA GLU A 889 20.29 42.55 4.29
C GLU A 889 18.85 42.13 3.95
N TYR A 890 18.51 40.87 4.23
CA TYR A 890 17.17 40.32 4.08
C TYR A 890 16.66 39.72 5.38
N ASN A 891 15.37 39.89 5.63
CA ASN A 891 14.63 39.26 6.71
C ASN A 891 13.78 38.12 6.18
N LEU A 892 13.67 37.04 6.95
CA LEU A 892 12.81 35.90 6.63
C LEU A 892 11.34 36.34 6.70
N HIS A 893 10.60 36.12 5.62
CA HIS A 893 9.18 36.49 5.49
C HIS A 893 8.27 35.27 5.51
N ALA A 894 8.59 34.23 4.76
CA ALA A 894 7.76 33.02 4.69
C ALA A 894 8.58 31.73 4.59
N VAL A 895 8.07 30.65 5.19
CA VAL A 895 8.68 29.31 5.15
C VAL A 895 7.63 28.26 4.82
N PHE A 896 7.74 27.66 3.64
CA PHE A 896 6.90 26.56 3.19
C PHE A 896 7.44 25.24 3.71
N HIS A 897 6.52 24.45 4.22
CA HIS A 897 6.78 23.12 4.72
C HIS A 897 6.03 22.08 3.90
N HIS A 898 6.67 20.93 3.76
CA HIS A 898 6.10 19.75 3.14
C HIS A 898 6.38 18.53 4.02
N GLU A 899 5.32 17.90 4.50
CA GLU A 899 5.39 16.65 5.26
C GLU A 899 4.80 15.51 4.43
N GLY A 900 5.62 14.48 4.19
CA GLY A 900 5.25 13.37 3.32
C GLY A 900 6.40 12.92 2.43
N SER A 901 6.06 12.03 1.50
CA SER A 901 6.96 11.44 0.51
C SER A 901 7.34 12.43 -0.60
N ALA A 902 8.11 12.00 -1.60
CA ALA A 902 8.38 12.82 -2.78
C ALA A 902 7.16 12.98 -3.70
N GLU A 903 6.18 12.08 -3.63
CA GLU A 903 5.03 12.05 -4.55
C GLU A 903 3.74 12.63 -3.94
N PHE A 904 3.61 12.55 -2.62
CA PHE A 904 2.44 12.99 -1.86
C PHE A 904 2.83 13.45 -0.46
N GLY A 905 2.18 14.51 0.03
CA GLY A 905 2.30 15.03 1.39
C GLY A 905 1.49 16.30 1.62
N HIS A 906 1.50 16.81 2.85
CA HIS A 906 0.76 18.03 3.21
C HIS A 906 1.67 19.25 3.13
N TYR A 907 1.15 20.33 2.54
CA TYR A 907 1.86 21.61 2.45
C TYR A 907 1.19 22.65 3.34
N TRP A 908 2.01 23.42 4.06
CA TRP A 908 1.58 24.62 4.77
C TRP A 908 2.68 25.67 4.70
N VAL A 909 2.34 26.92 5.02
CA VAL A 909 3.30 28.02 5.03
C VAL A 909 3.22 28.80 6.34
N TYR A 910 4.38 29.11 6.92
CA TYR A 910 4.49 30.13 7.96
C TYR A 910 4.76 31.46 7.30
N ILE A 911 4.05 32.51 7.68
CA ILE A 911 4.27 33.88 7.18
C ILE A 911 4.38 34.81 8.39
N LEU A 912 5.39 35.68 8.37
CA LEU A 912 5.60 36.71 9.38
C LEU A 912 4.56 37.82 9.20
N ASP A 913 3.74 38.05 10.21
CA ASP A 913 2.77 39.15 10.26
C ASP A 913 3.44 40.43 10.75
N ASP A 914 3.76 41.32 9.80
CA ASP A 914 4.49 42.57 10.04
C ASP A 914 3.57 43.77 10.39
N GLN A 915 2.26 43.55 10.31
CA GLN A 915 1.24 44.56 10.56
C GLN A 915 0.59 44.43 11.96
N ALA A 916 0.89 43.36 12.71
CA ALA A 916 0.44 43.23 14.09
C ALA A 916 1.16 44.24 15.01
N GLU A 917 0.55 44.59 16.15
CA GLU A 917 1.21 45.45 17.15
C GLU A 917 2.57 44.90 17.60
N GLU A 918 2.67 43.56 17.69
CA GLU A 918 3.91 42.82 17.89
C GLU A 918 4.10 41.83 16.74
N LEU A 919 5.34 41.77 16.20
CA LEU A 919 5.69 40.80 15.16
C LEU A 919 5.36 39.38 15.61
N ARG A 920 4.55 38.68 14.81
CA ARG A 920 4.12 37.32 15.12
C ARG A 920 4.14 36.44 13.88
N TRP A 921 4.38 35.15 14.07
CA TRP A 921 4.31 34.18 12.99
C TRP A 921 2.89 33.61 12.91
N LEU A 922 2.38 33.48 11.69
CA LEU A 922 1.11 32.84 11.42
C LEU A 922 1.34 31.59 10.57
N LYS A 923 0.78 30.46 11.00
CA LYS A 923 0.76 29.18 10.27
C LYS A 923 -0.50 29.11 9.43
N TYR A 924 -0.34 29.05 8.12
CA TYR A 924 -1.43 28.89 7.16
C TYR A 924 -1.44 27.44 6.69
N SER A 925 -2.40 26.66 7.20
CA SER A 925 -2.65 25.28 6.80
C SER A 925 -4.09 25.17 6.33
N ASP A 926 -4.30 25.36 5.03
CA ASP A 926 -5.62 25.38 4.41
C ASP A 926 -6.60 26.33 5.12
N ASP A 927 -7.68 25.80 5.70
CA ASP A 927 -8.74 26.57 6.34
C ASP A 927 -8.36 27.05 7.76
N ARG A 928 -7.18 26.67 8.25
CA ARG A 928 -6.69 27.00 9.58
C ARG A 928 -5.56 28.01 9.49
N ILE A 929 -5.71 29.08 10.27
CA ILE A 929 -4.66 30.07 10.51
C ILE A 929 -4.47 30.16 12.01
N GLU A 930 -3.25 29.91 12.46
CA GLU A 930 -2.90 29.83 13.87
C GLU A 930 -1.65 30.66 14.15
N VAL A 931 -1.56 31.23 15.35
CA VAL A 931 -0.33 31.90 15.80
C VAL A 931 0.71 30.82 16.09
N ALA A 932 1.82 30.87 15.39
CA ALA A 932 2.95 29.96 15.58
C ALA A 932 3.99 30.59 16.49
N GLN A 933 4.62 29.78 17.34
CA GLN A 933 5.79 30.26 18.07
C GLN A 933 6.97 30.41 17.12
N GLU A 934 7.79 31.43 17.32
CA GLU A 934 8.96 31.62 16.47
C GLU A 934 9.95 30.45 16.59
N SER A 935 10.06 29.85 17.78
CA SER A 935 10.78 28.59 17.95
C SER A 935 10.12 27.44 17.21
N GLU A 936 8.82 27.41 16.92
CA GLU A 936 8.23 26.38 16.06
C GLU A 936 8.66 26.57 14.59
N VAL A 937 8.66 27.82 14.12
CA VAL A 937 9.04 28.19 12.76
C VAL A 937 10.53 27.95 12.50
N LEU A 938 11.38 28.24 13.50
CA LEU A 938 12.83 28.18 13.38
C LEU A 938 13.47 26.93 14.03
N ASN A 939 12.90 26.42 15.13
CA ASN A 939 13.42 25.26 15.90
C ASN A 939 12.47 24.04 15.97
N GLY A 940 11.15 24.18 15.77
CA GLY A 940 10.14 23.12 15.94
C GLY A 940 10.25 22.03 14.89
N ILE A 941 11.13 22.28 13.92
CA ILE A 941 11.62 21.38 12.91
C ILE A 941 13.12 21.67 12.91
N GLN A 942 13.92 20.74 13.43
CA GLN A 942 15.30 20.69 12.98
C GLN A 942 15.23 20.42 11.46
N GLY A 943 15.33 21.48 10.65
CA GLY A 943 14.73 21.65 9.32
C GLY A 943 14.71 20.45 8.38
N SER A 944 13.83 19.46 8.57
CA SER A 944 13.64 18.31 7.66
C SER A 944 12.52 18.54 6.65
N ASN A 945 11.52 19.35 7.03
CA ASN A 945 10.28 19.50 6.25
C ASN A 945 10.20 20.83 5.48
N ALA A 946 11.06 21.82 5.77
CA ALA A 946 11.09 23.09 5.03
C ALA A 946 11.55 22.85 3.58
N CYS A 947 10.77 23.28 2.60
CA CYS A 947 11.05 23.04 1.17
C CYS A 947 11.28 24.34 0.37
N PHE A 948 10.72 25.47 0.82
CA PHE A 948 10.87 26.75 0.14
C PHE A 948 10.85 27.89 1.15
N CYS A 949 11.80 28.83 1.05
CA CYS A 949 11.96 29.96 1.95
C CYS A 949 11.90 31.27 1.15
N VAL A 950 11.25 32.27 1.73
CA VAL A 950 11.14 33.61 1.14
C VAL A 950 11.73 34.62 2.10
N TYR A 951 12.64 35.42 1.56
CA TYR A 951 13.31 36.51 2.25
C TYR A 951 12.99 37.84 1.58
N THR A 952 12.81 38.89 2.37
CA THR A 952 12.52 40.24 1.88
C THR A 952 13.62 41.19 2.31
N ARG A 953 14.10 42.05 1.41
CA ARG A 953 15.15 43.01 1.74
C ARG A 953 14.68 43.90 2.90
N SER A 954 15.50 44.12 3.92
CA SER A 954 15.10 44.73 5.22
C SER A 954 14.46 46.12 5.12
N LYS A 955 14.62 46.84 4.01
CA LYS A 955 14.04 48.17 3.75
C LYS A 955 13.01 48.18 2.61
N SER A 956 12.57 47.02 2.15
CA SER A 956 11.63 46.87 1.05
C SER A 956 10.19 47.01 1.54
N ASP A 957 9.34 47.70 0.79
CA ASP A 957 7.90 47.82 0.99
C ASP A 957 7.08 46.91 0.04
N LYS A 958 7.77 45.99 -0.64
CA LYS A 958 7.19 45.12 -1.68
C LYS A 958 6.33 43.99 -1.15
N VAL A 959 6.44 43.70 0.14
CA VAL A 959 5.67 42.67 0.82
C VAL A 959 5.03 43.29 2.05
N GLN A 960 3.79 42.88 2.32
CA GLN A 960 2.99 43.37 3.43
C GLN A 960 1.94 42.31 3.77
N THR A 961 1.87 41.87 5.03
CA THR A 961 0.76 41.00 5.45
C THR A 961 -0.55 41.76 5.51
N VAL A 962 -1.65 41.08 5.20
CA VAL A 962 -2.95 41.74 5.01
C VAL A 962 -3.92 41.32 6.08
N TRP A 963 -4.67 42.30 6.56
CA TRP A 963 -5.77 42.15 7.50
C TRP A 963 -7.07 42.34 6.73
N ARG A 964 -8.16 41.76 7.22
CA ARG A 964 -9.45 41.92 6.54
C ARG A 964 -9.91 43.36 6.65
N CYS A 965 -10.18 43.99 5.52
CA CYS A 965 -10.77 45.32 5.50
C CYS A 965 -12.29 45.17 5.62
N ILE A 966 -12.77 44.92 6.84
CA ILE A 966 -14.21 44.87 7.11
C ILE A 966 -14.66 46.30 7.43
N THR A 967 -15.00 47.06 6.39
CA THR A 967 -15.71 48.32 6.57
C THR A 967 -17.08 48.03 7.17
N GLU A 968 -17.45 48.78 8.22
CA GLU A 968 -18.77 48.71 8.89
C GLU A 968 -19.96 48.85 7.92
#